data_AF-A0A1Q8L3K7-F1
#
_entry.id   AF-A0A1Q8L3K7-F1
#
_cell.length_a   1.000
_cell.length_b   1.000
_cell.length_c   1.000
_cell.angle_alpha   90.00
_cell.angle_beta   90.00
_cell.angle_gamma   90.00
#
_symmetry.space_group_name_H-M   'P 1'
#
loop_
_entity.id
_entity.type
_entity.pdbx_description
1 polymer ?
#
loop_
_entity_poly.entity_id
_entity_poly.type
_entity_poly.pdbx_seq_one_letter_code
_entity_poly.pdbx_strand_id
1 'polypeptide(L)'
;MTTDDLTGGREVVVTQARSHTERGILRRWAEEHHPGARVVGIGPNGEVPSALGEALHGDDTVIVPARVAWVTPEPEDSGAVGKLTGLATSAVMRMAWSPLHPSMARHRPDAARVVVGEAATVADLVSRFVAQESGRPGSNGFTRFVARQAVLACDRAERRILGDRYKVPRRMVEQITSSSRFAALVDRLARQTGTPAAEVEQRLESCLHEMAAVQSPPAIDVFRAMMGPMHSKAWDVQVDESGLERLRELNKEHALVFLPSHRSYADPLLFAEVLHDRDFPRNHVLGGNNLSFWPMGALGRRAGIVFIRRTFGGDTIYKAAIQEYLGHLLAKRFNLEWYIEGGRSRTGKLRKPRIGLLRYLVSALEERPELDAILVPVSIVYDQLHEVGAMAAEQRGAAKKAEGLGWLLGYFRDQRRHIGTARVRFAEPFALRQALADAGPGRAQLEKVAFRVCAGINRVTPATATSLATFALLWAQDRALTLQQVREVVAPLADYLEARGIPVPIAELRTRHGLRMTLDRLAEAGVVTIYDGGTEPVFAISTGRHHVAAFYRNGALHHLLNRAMLEIALLRVGDADPDEDIVEVAWRELARLRDLLKFEFFFSTRREFRAEIIGELDLVDPQWRTRAADPADVRGALRQAPLLVAPGVLRSFFDAQLVVADRLVALGEEPMTDEKEFLEDCLGVGRQMLLQ
;
A
#
# COMPACT_ATOMS: atom_id res chain seq x y z
N MET A 1 19.53 -50.51 -51.99
CA MET A 1 18.18 -50.28 -51.43
C MET A 1 18.17 -50.90 -50.04
N THR A 2 18.43 -50.08 -49.02
CA THR A 2 18.22 -50.41 -47.61
C THR A 2 17.71 -49.12 -46.97
N THR A 3 16.44 -49.17 -46.65
CA THR A 3 15.62 -48.21 -45.92
C THR A 3 16.11 -48.15 -44.48
N ASP A 4 16.93 -47.16 -44.12
CA ASP A 4 17.26 -46.93 -42.70
C ASP A 4 17.85 -45.54 -42.40
N ASP A 5 17.23 -44.43 -42.88
CA ASP A 5 17.76 -43.09 -42.54
C ASP A 5 16.74 -41.93 -42.54
N LEU A 6 15.46 -42.18 -42.21
CA LEU A 6 14.41 -41.13 -42.17
C LEU A 6 13.68 -40.97 -40.83
N THR A 7 14.31 -41.36 -39.72
CA THR A 7 13.79 -41.07 -38.36
C THR A 7 14.52 -39.91 -37.68
N GLY A 8 14.80 -38.84 -38.42
CA GLY A 8 15.20 -37.55 -37.84
C GLY A 8 13.98 -36.89 -37.18
N GLY A 9 13.99 -36.80 -35.86
CA GLY A 9 12.85 -36.41 -35.02
C GLY A 9 12.17 -35.10 -35.44
N ARG A 10 10.83 -35.10 -35.44
CA ARG A 10 9.98 -33.93 -35.69
C ARG A 10 9.94 -33.00 -34.47
N GLU A 11 11.10 -32.54 -34.01
CA GLU A 11 11.22 -31.62 -32.88
C GLU A 11 11.78 -30.27 -33.33
N VAL A 12 11.18 -29.19 -32.82
CA VAL A 12 11.62 -27.81 -33.05
C VAL A 12 11.85 -27.14 -31.70
N VAL A 13 13.10 -26.80 -31.42
CA VAL A 13 13.47 -26.09 -30.19
C VAL A 13 13.34 -24.60 -30.42
N VAL A 14 12.36 -23.98 -29.77
CA VAL A 14 12.10 -22.54 -29.87
C VAL A 14 12.80 -21.83 -28.72
N THR A 15 13.87 -21.10 -29.05
CA THR A 15 14.75 -20.48 -28.06
C THR A 15 14.46 -18.99 -27.91
N GLN A 16 14.54 -18.49 -26.67
CA GLN A 16 14.51 -17.06 -26.39
C GLN A 16 15.79 -16.64 -25.66
N ALA A 17 16.64 -15.90 -26.36
CA ALA A 17 17.92 -15.42 -25.83
C ALA A 17 18.02 -13.90 -25.88
N ARG A 18 18.53 -13.30 -24.81
CA ARG A 18 18.69 -11.85 -24.63
C ARG A 18 20.10 -11.37 -24.97
N SER A 19 21.06 -12.29 -25.04
CA SER A 19 22.47 -12.00 -25.30
C SER A 19 23.10 -13.05 -26.22
N HIS A 20 24.29 -12.74 -26.74
CA HIS A 20 25.07 -13.71 -27.51
C HIS A 20 25.48 -14.91 -26.65
N THR A 21 25.82 -14.66 -25.37
CA THR A 21 26.16 -15.71 -24.40
C THR A 21 25.00 -16.68 -24.16
N GLU A 22 23.78 -16.17 -23.97
CA GLU A 22 22.60 -17.03 -23.79
C GLU A 22 22.29 -17.85 -25.03
N ARG A 23 22.47 -17.29 -26.24
CA ARG A 23 22.35 -18.05 -27.49
C ARG A 23 23.33 -19.22 -27.53
N GLY A 24 24.57 -19.00 -27.11
CA GLY A 24 25.58 -20.06 -27.04
C GLY A 24 25.27 -21.14 -25.99
N ILE A 25 24.67 -20.77 -24.86
CA ILE A 25 24.23 -21.74 -23.83
C ILE A 25 23.07 -22.58 -24.36
N LEU A 26 22.04 -21.96 -24.94
CA LEU A 26 20.87 -22.66 -25.45
C LEU A 26 21.18 -23.56 -26.64
N ARG A 27 22.10 -23.12 -27.51
CA ARG A 27 22.54 -23.91 -28.65
C ARG A 27 23.25 -25.19 -28.19
N ARG A 28 24.21 -25.08 -27.26
CA ARG A 28 24.91 -26.25 -26.69
C ARG A 28 23.94 -27.19 -25.97
N TRP A 29 23.02 -26.64 -25.18
CA TRP A 29 22.01 -27.44 -24.50
C TRP A 29 21.10 -28.19 -25.49
N ALA A 30 20.64 -27.51 -26.55
CA ALA A 30 19.80 -28.13 -27.58
C ALA A 30 20.55 -29.21 -28.37
N GLU A 31 21.82 -28.99 -28.69
CA GLU A 31 22.69 -29.98 -29.35
C GLU A 31 22.89 -31.24 -28.48
N GLU A 32 22.94 -31.09 -27.16
CA GLU A 32 23.13 -32.18 -26.20
C GLU A 32 21.82 -32.94 -25.88
N HIS A 33 20.70 -32.23 -25.71
CA HIS A 33 19.44 -32.82 -25.21
C HIS A 33 18.41 -33.11 -26.31
N HIS A 34 18.51 -32.45 -27.46
CA HIS A 34 17.61 -32.60 -28.61
C HIS A 34 18.40 -32.77 -29.92
N PRO A 35 19.21 -33.84 -30.05
CA PRO A 35 20.08 -34.04 -31.22
C PRO A 35 19.24 -34.16 -32.50
N GLY A 36 19.56 -33.34 -33.50
CA GLY A 36 18.85 -33.32 -34.79
C GLY A 36 17.61 -32.40 -34.84
N ALA A 37 17.22 -31.78 -33.73
CA ALA A 37 16.08 -30.84 -33.70
C ALA A 37 16.43 -29.48 -34.35
N ARG A 38 15.45 -28.87 -35.04
CA ARG A 38 15.64 -27.52 -35.63
C ARG A 38 15.55 -26.47 -34.53
N VAL A 39 16.64 -25.74 -34.28
CA VAL A 39 16.67 -24.65 -33.29
C VAL A 39 16.28 -23.33 -33.94
N VAL A 40 15.21 -22.70 -33.47
CA VAL A 40 14.71 -21.42 -33.97
C VAL A 40 14.71 -20.37 -32.85
N GLY A 41 15.40 -19.25 -33.07
CA GLY A 41 15.50 -18.18 -32.07
C GLY A 41 14.44 -17.10 -32.27
N ILE A 42 13.63 -16.83 -31.25
CA ILE A 42 12.75 -15.66 -31.22
C ILE A 42 13.59 -14.44 -30.81
N GLY A 43 13.46 -13.34 -31.55
CA GLY A 43 14.19 -12.10 -31.25
C GLY A 43 13.79 -11.52 -29.88
N PRO A 44 14.65 -10.71 -29.24
CA PRO A 44 14.34 -10.09 -27.94
C PRO A 44 13.09 -9.20 -27.98
N ASN A 45 12.80 -8.62 -29.15
CA ASN A 45 11.60 -7.81 -29.41
C ASN A 45 10.44 -8.61 -30.01
N GLY A 46 10.49 -9.95 -29.98
CA GLY A 46 9.39 -10.81 -30.45
C GLY A 46 9.23 -10.80 -31.95
N GLU A 47 10.29 -10.41 -32.65
CA GLU A 47 10.47 -10.71 -34.05
C GLU A 47 10.39 -12.23 -34.20
N VAL A 48 9.40 -12.65 -34.98
CA VAL A 48 9.17 -14.03 -35.31
C VAL A 48 9.89 -14.28 -36.62
N PRO A 49 10.99 -15.04 -36.64
CA PRO A 49 11.69 -15.33 -37.88
C PRO A 49 10.80 -16.16 -38.81
N SER A 50 10.94 -15.95 -40.13
CA SER A 50 10.27 -16.78 -41.15
C SER A 50 10.56 -18.27 -40.98
N ALA A 51 11.77 -18.58 -40.51
CA ALA A 51 12.22 -19.92 -40.15
C ALA A 51 11.34 -20.62 -39.11
N LEU A 52 10.61 -19.88 -38.26
CA LEU A 52 9.61 -20.50 -37.37
C LEU A 52 8.40 -20.97 -38.17
N GLY A 53 7.87 -20.16 -39.09
CA GLY A 53 6.75 -20.55 -39.94
C GLY A 53 7.06 -21.78 -40.81
N GLU A 54 8.26 -21.83 -41.37
CA GLU A 54 8.77 -22.98 -42.14
C GLU A 54 9.00 -24.25 -41.29
N ALA A 55 9.05 -24.12 -39.96
CA ALA A 55 9.25 -25.24 -39.05
C ALA A 55 7.93 -25.81 -38.51
N LEU A 56 6.80 -25.14 -38.76
CA LEU A 56 5.47 -25.53 -38.28
C LEU A 56 4.72 -26.43 -39.29
N HIS A 57 5.40 -27.46 -39.78
CA HIS A 57 4.83 -28.43 -40.72
C HIS A 57 4.73 -29.81 -40.09
N GLY A 58 3.58 -30.47 -40.28
CA GLY A 58 3.28 -31.78 -39.70
C GLY A 58 2.62 -31.68 -38.33
N ASP A 59 1.49 -32.34 -38.17
CA ASP A 59 0.65 -32.29 -36.96
C ASP A 59 1.37 -32.83 -35.72
N ASP A 60 2.22 -33.84 -35.90
CA ASP A 60 3.00 -34.48 -34.84
C ASP A 60 4.30 -33.72 -34.47
N THR A 61 4.59 -32.59 -35.12
CA THR A 61 5.80 -31.83 -34.83
C THR A 61 5.72 -31.23 -33.43
N VAL A 62 6.69 -31.55 -32.58
CA VAL A 62 6.74 -31.12 -31.18
C VAL A 62 7.54 -29.82 -31.07
N ILE A 63 6.93 -28.81 -30.47
CA ILE A 63 7.56 -27.54 -30.16
C ILE A 63 8.07 -27.58 -28.72
N VAL A 64 9.39 -27.43 -28.55
CA VAL A 64 10.07 -27.42 -27.25
C VAL A 64 10.56 -26.01 -26.93
N PRO A 65 9.88 -25.27 -26.03
CA PRO A 65 10.30 -23.93 -25.66
C PRO A 65 11.50 -23.97 -24.69
N ALA A 66 12.57 -23.22 -24.96
CA ALA A 66 13.73 -23.16 -24.09
C ALA A 66 14.28 -21.74 -23.89
N ARG A 67 14.76 -21.43 -22.68
CA ARG A 67 15.48 -20.18 -22.38
C ARG A 67 16.50 -20.33 -21.26
N VAL A 68 17.37 -19.34 -21.09
CA VAL A 68 18.30 -19.30 -19.95
C VAL A 68 17.67 -18.50 -18.80
N ALA A 69 17.64 -19.10 -17.61
CA ALA A 69 17.42 -18.42 -16.35
C ALA A 69 18.72 -18.37 -15.55
N TRP A 70 19.09 -17.18 -15.09
CA TRP A 70 20.21 -17.04 -14.18
C TRP A 70 19.72 -17.26 -12.74
N VAL A 71 20.38 -18.11 -11.95
CA VAL A 71 20.01 -18.42 -10.55
C VAL A 71 21.16 -17.98 -9.66
N THR A 72 20.85 -17.26 -8.57
CA THR A 72 21.86 -16.86 -7.58
C THR A 72 21.93 -17.92 -6.48
N PRO A 73 23.10 -18.37 -6.02
CA PRO A 73 23.20 -19.13 -4.79
C PRO A 73 22.80 -18.26 -3.60
N GLU A 74 22.17 -18.85 -2.59
CA GLU A 74 21.99 -18.21 -1.28
C GLU A 74 23.36 -17.83 -0.71
N PRO A 75 23.49 -16.69 -0.02
CA PRO A 75 24.76 -16.31 0.58
C PRO A 75 25.08 -17.28 1.72
N GLU A 76 26.08 -18.15 1.52
CA GLU A 76 26.75 -18.81 2.63
C GLU A 76 27.47 -17.76 3.49
N ASP A 77 27.39 -18.00 4.79
CA ASP A 77 27.82 -17.17 5.91
C ASP A 77 29.21 -16.56 5.68
N SER A 78 29.25 -15.31 5.23
CA SER A 78 30.50 -14.58 4.99
C SER A 78 30.57 -13.36 5.91
N GLY A 79 31.56 -13.42 6.81
CA GLY A 79 31.79 -12.46 7.89
C GLY A 79 32.01 -11.01 7.44
N ALA A 80 32.26 -10.13 8.42
CA ALA A 80 32.16 -8.67 8.33
C ALA A 80 32.84 -7.98 7.11
N VAL A 81 33.85 -8.59 6.49
CA VAL A 81 34.54 -8.06 5.30
C VAL A 81 33.75 -8.33 3.99
N GLY A 82 32.90 -9.34 3.94
CA GLY A 82 32.00 -9.65 2.82
C GLY A 82 30.82 -8.67 2.67
N LYS A 83 30.50 -7.89 3.71
CA LYS A 83 29.40 -6.91 3.69
C LYS A 83 29.74 -5.62 2.93
N LEU A 84 31.02 -5.21 2.92
CA LEU A 84 31.46 -3.98 2.24
C LEU A 84 31.67 -4.18 0.73
N THR A 85 32.06 -5.38 0.29
CA THR A 85 32.12 -5.76 -1.13
C THR A 85 30.79 -6.33 -1.65
N GLY A 86 29.94 -6.87 -0.76
CA GLY A 86 28.57 -7.29 -1.07
C GLY A 86 27.61 -6.14 -1.36
N LEU A 87 27.86 -4.94 -0.83
CA LEU A 87 27.07 -3.73 -1.13
C LEU A 87 27.28 -3.21 -2.57
N ALA A 88 28.40 -3.52 -3.20
CA ALA A 88 28.69 -3.16 -4.60
C ALA A 88 28.34 -4.26 -5.62
N THR A 89 27.89 -5.44 -5.16
CA THR A 89 27.64 -6.59 -6.05
C THR A 89 26.37 -7.38 -5.67
N SER A 90 25.26 -6.67 -5.45
CA SER A 90 23.95 -7.32 -5.23
C SER A 90 23.54 -8.14 -6.47
N ALA A 91 22.97 -9.31 -6.20
CA ALA A 91 22.69 -10.40 -7.13
C ALA A 91 21.92 -10.04 -8.42
N VAL A 92 21.25 -8.89 -8.45
CA VAL A 92 20.44 -8.43 -9.59
C VAL A 92 21.15 -7.38 -10.45
N MET A 93 22.19 -6.69 -9.94
CA MET A 93 23.10 -5.91 -10.82
C MET A 93 23.72 -6.80 -11.91
N ARG A 94 23.77 -8.12 -11.68
CA ARG A 94 24.27 -9.12 -12.62
C ARG A 94 23.26 -9.61 -13.68
N MET A 95 21.97 -9.30 -13.56
CA MET A 95 20.91 -9.95 -14.38
C MET A 95 20.46 -9.17 -15.63
N ALA A 96 21.17 -8.11 -16.01
CA ALA A 96 20.59 -7.12 -16.92
C ALA A 96 21.54 -6.31 -17.79
N TRP A 97 22.82 -6.35 -17.48
CA TRP A 97 23.84 -5.71 -18.30
C TRP A 97 24.50 -6.81 -19.13
N SER A 98 24.08 -6.89 -20.40
CA SER A 98 24.65 -7.74 -21.45
C SER A 98 26.19 -7.85 -21.45
N PRO A 99 27.01 -6.84 -21.08
CA PRO A 99 28.47 -6.98 -21.07
C PRO A 99 29.06 -7.95 -20.03
N LEU A 100 28.35 -8.33 -18.97
CA LEU A 100 28.92 -9.16 -17.88
C LEU A 100 28.63 -10.66 -18.02
N HIS A 101 27.67 -11.07 -18.86
CA HIS A 101 27.34 -12.48 -19.10
C HIS A 101 28.56 -13.35 -19.50
N PRO A 102 29.51 -12.88 -20.35
CA PRO A 102 30.69 -13.66 -20.68
C PRO A 102 31.62 -13.94 -19.50
N SER A 103 31.68 -13.03 -18.51
CA SER A 103 32.51 -13.22 -17.32
C SER A 103 31.83 -14.18 -16.34
N MET A 104 30.52 -14.04 -16.14
CA MET A 104 29.76 -14.91 -15.24
C MET A 104 29.67 -16.34 -15.74
N ALA A 105 29.40 -16.56 -17.04
CA ALA A 105 29.38 -17.89 -17.63
C ALA A 105 30.73 -18.62 -17.49
N ARG A 106 31.84 -17.88 -17.42
CA ARG A 106 33.19 -18.42 -17.22
C ARG A 106 33.51 -18.73 -15.75
N HIS A 107 33.11 -17.87 -14.82
CA HIS A 107 33.49 -18.01 -13.42
C HIS A 107 32.46 -18.77 -12.57
N ARG A 108 31.18 -18.81 -12.98
CA ARG A 108 30.08 -19.47 -12.27
C ARG A 108 29.13 -20.18 -13.26
N PRO A 109 29.52 -21.34 -13.81
CA PRO A 109 28.71 -22.07 -14.79
C PRO A 109 27.34 -22.52 -14.24
N ASP A 110 27.25 -22.88 -12.96
CA ASP A 110 26.01 -23.35 -12.32
C ASP A 110 24.94 -22.27 -12.13
N ALA A 111 25.32 -21.00 -12.33
CA ALA A 111 24.41 -19.87 -12.24
C ALA A 111 23.54 -19.72 -13.50
N ALA A 112 23.88 -20.32 -14.63
CA ALA A 112 23.05 -20.30 -15.84
C ALA A 112 22.33 -21.63 -16.02
N ARG A 113 21.01 -21.66 -15.80
CA ARG A 113 20.20 -22.86 -15.99
C ARG A 113 19.33 -22.73 -17.22
N VAL A 114 19.30 -23.77 -18.06
CA VAL A 114 18.32 -23.83 -19.15
C VAL A 114 16.98 -24.26 -18.58
N VAL A 115 15.97 -23.45 -18.87
CA VAL A 115 14.59 -23.66 -18.49
C VAL A 115 13.84 -24.14 -19.72
N VAL A 116 13.19 -25.29 -19.57
CA VAL A 116 12.40 -25.91 -20.63
C VAL A 116 10.92 -25.73 -20.29
N GLY A 117 10.20 -25.06 -21.18
CA GLY A 117 8.75 -24.94 -21.12
C GLY A 117 8.05 -26.27 -21.41
N GLU A 118 6.79 -26.37 -21.03
CA GLU A 118 5.93 -27.48 -21.42
C GLU A 118 5.86 -27.57 -22.96
N ALA A 119 6.25 -28.71 -23.53
CA ALA A 119 6.22 -28.95 -24.95
C ALA A 119 4.79 -29.18 -25.46
N ALA A 120 4.53 -28.86 -26.72
CA ALA A 120 3.22 -29.07 -27.35
C ALA A 120 3.39 -29.42 -28.83
N THR A 121 2.49 -30.26 -29.36
CA THR A 121 2.47 -30.55 -30.81
C THR A 121 1.85 -29.40 -31.59
N VAL A 122 2.17 -29.31 -32.89
CA VAL A 122 1.56 -28.33 -33.79
C VAL A 122 0.04 -28.51 -33.83
N ALA A 123 -0.49 -29.74 -33.84
CA ALA A 123 -1.93 -30.01 -33.77
C ALA A 123 -2.59 -29.41 -32.53
N ASP A 124 -1.97 -29.56 -31.36
CA ASP A 124 -2.44 -29.01 -30.09
C ASP A 124 -2.47 -27.48 -30.12
N LEU A 125 -1.43 -26.86 -30.69
CA LEU A 125 -1.33 -25.41 -30.83
C LEU A 125 -2.34 -24.86 -31.84
N VAL A 126 -2.62 -25.58 -32.92
CA VAL A 126 -3.68 -25.24 -33.88
C VAL A 126 -5.05 -25.27 -33.21
N SER A 127 -5.35 -26.34 -32.45
CA SER A 127 -6.61 -26.47 -31.70
C SER A 127 -6.80 -25.29 -30.73
N ARG A 128 -5.77 -24.94 -29.96
CA ARG A 128 -5.79 -23.78 -29.05
C ARG A 128 -5.93 -22.44 -29.78
N PHE A 129 -5.28 -22.27 -30.93
CA PHE A 129 -5.36 -21.05 -31.73
C PHE A 129 -6.76 -20.83 -32.29
N VAL A 130 -7.39 -21.88 -32.82
CA VAL A 130 -8.77 -21.83 -33.33
C VAL A 130 -9.75 -21.53 -32.21
N ALA A 131 -9.57 -22.13 -31.03
CA ALA A 131 -10.43 -21.91 -29.87
C ALA A 131 -10.29 -20.50 -29.25
N GLN A 132 -9.11 -19.89 -29.30
CA GLN A 132 -8.83 -18.62 -28.62
C GLN A 132 -8.89 -17.38 -29.52
N GLU A 133 -8.47 -17.49 -30.78
CA GLU A 133 -8.30 -16.33 -31.67
C GLU A 133 -9.14 -16.40 -32.96
N SER A 134 -10.02 -17.41 -33.11
CA SER A 134 -10.95 -17.57 -34.25
C SER A 134 -10.27 -17.45 -35.63
N GLY A 135 -8.98 -17.78 -35.73
CA GLY A 135 -8.15 -17.57 -36.91
C GLY A 135 -8.04 -18.78 -37.84
N ARG A 136 -7.51 -18.57 -39.05
CA ARG A 136 -7.18 -19.66 -40.00
C ARG A 136 -5.77 -20.22 -39.76
N PRO A 137 -5.59 -21.56 -39.69
CA PRO A 137 -4.26 -22.19 -39.61
C PRO A 137 -3.38 -21.80 -40.82
N GLY A 138 -2.09 -21.53 -40.59
CA GLY A 138 -1.13 -21.18 -41.64
C GLY A 138 -0.97 -19.68 -41.97
N SER A 139 -1.63 -18.78 -41.24
CA SER A 139 -1.41 -17.33 -41.35
C SER A 139 -0.21 -16.86 -40.52
N ASN A 140 0.34 -15.67 -40.83
CA ASN A 140 1.32 -14.98 -39.95
C ASN A 140 0.82 -14.81 -38.50
N GLY A 141 -0.50 -14.84 -38.30
CA GLY A 141 -1.13 -14.86 -36.97
C GLY A 141 -0.80 -16.13 -36.17
N PHE A 142 -0.81 -17.30 -36.82
CA PHE A 142 -0.50 -18.57 -36.17
C PHE A 142 0.97 -18.65 -35.72
N THR A 143 1.91 -18.22 -36.56
CA THR A 143 3.34 -18.21 -36.20
C THR A 143 3.61 -17.30 -35.00
N ARG A 144 2.95 -16.13 -34.95
CA ARG A 144 3.01 -15.25 -33.76
C ARG A 144 2.37 -15.89 -32.54
N PHE A 145 1.26 -16.60 -32.71
CA PHE A 145 0.63 -17.34 -31.61
C PHE A 145 1.56 -18.41 -31.03
N VAL A 146 2.20 -19.23 -31.87
CA VAL A 146 3.16 -20.24 -31.42
C VAL A 146 4.34 -19.61 -30.68
N ALA A 147 4.90 -18.51 -31.22
CA ALA A 147 5.96 -17.77 -30.53
C ALA A 147 5.52 -17.24 -29.16
N ARG A 148 4.28 -16.73 -29.02
CA ARG A 148 3.70 -16.30 -27.75
C ARG A 148 3.54 -17.47 -26.77
N GLN A 149 3.01 -18.61 -27.23
CA GLN A 149 2.82 -19.80 -26.40
C GLN A 149 4.16 -20.36 -25.88
N ALA A 150 5.19 -20.38 -26.73
CA ALA A 150 6.54 -20.78 -26.33
C ALA A 150 7.11 -19.88 -25.23
N VAL A 151 6.97 -18.55 -25.38
CA VAL A 151 7.37 -17.60 -24.33
C VAL A 151 6.60 -17.83 -23.02
N LEU A 152 5.28 -18.04 -23.10
CA LEU A 152 4.44 -18.30 -21.92
C LEU A 152 4.77 -19.62 -21.23
N ALA A 153 5.14 -20.66 -21.98
CA ALA A 153 5.57 -21.95 -21.44
C ALA A 153 6.92 -21.81 -20.70
N CYS A 154 7.88 -21.10 -21.29
CA CYS A 154 9.14 -20.73 -20.62
C CYS A 154 8.91 -19.88 -19.36
N ASP A 155 7.95 -18.95 -19.38
CA ASP A 155 7.55 -18.16 -18.21
C ASP A 155 7.00 -19.04 -17.08
N ARG A 156 6.13 -20.00 -17.40
CA ARG A 156 5.59 -20.96 -16.42
C ARG A 156 6.68 -21.87 -15.83
N ALA A 157 7.63 -22.30 -16.64
CA ALA A 157 8.73 -23.15 -16.19
C ALA A 157 9.79 -22.38 -15.38
N GLU A 158 10.12 -21.14 -15.77
CA GLU A 158 11.09 -20.32 -15.04
C GLU A 158 10.56 -19.95 -13.65
N ARG A 159 9.24 -19.73 -13.51
CA ARG A 159 8.58 -19.54 -12.20
C ARG A 159 8.82 -20.68 -11.22
N ARG A 160 8.85 -21.93 -11.69
CA ARG A 160 9.13 -23.10 -10.83
C ARG A 160 10.58 -23.11 -10.31
N ILE A 161 11.49 -22.42 -11.00
CA ILE A 161 12.93 -22.39 -10.69
C ILE A 161 13.32 -21.14 -9.90
N LEU A 162 12.75 -19.97 -10.23
CA LEU A 162 13.04 -18.69 -9.56
C LEU A 162 12.11 -18.38 -8.37
N GLY A 163 11.08 -19.20 -8.14
CA GLY A 163 10.03 -18.96 -7.14
C GLY A 163 9.04 -17.87 -7.56
N ASP A 164 7.99 -17.67 -6.76
CA ASP A 164 6.89 -16.72 -7.01
C ASP A 164 7.31 -15.23 -7.06
N ARG A 165 8.60 -14.94 -6.84
CA ARG A 165 9.17 -13.59 -6.66
C ARG A 165 9.00 -12.67 -7.88
N TYR A 166 8.72 -13.20 -9.08
CA TYR A 166 8.68 -12.41 -10.31
C TYR A 166 7.54 -12.81 -11.27
N LYS A 167 6.30 -12.41 -10.96
CA LYS A 167 5.30 -12.19 -12.00
C LYS A 167 5.71 -10.91 -12.76
N VAL A 168 6.53 -11.01 -13.80
CA VAL A 168 6.90 -9.84 -14.64
C VAL A 168 5.88 -9.70 -15.77
N PRO A 169 5.10 -8.60 -15.81
CA PRO A 169 4.28 -8.30 -16.96
C PRO A 169 5.19 -7.87 -18.11
N ARG A 170 5.36 -8.74 -19.11
CA ARG A 170 5.97 -8.35 -20.38
C ARG A 170 4.86 -8.09 -21.39
N ARG A 171 4.98 -6.98 -22.13
CA ARG A 171 4.09 -6.64 -23.25
C ARG A 171 2.62 -6.53 -22.86
N MET A 172 2.32 -5.93 -21.71
CA MET A 172 0.93 -5.75 -21.26
C MET A 172 0.09 -5.02 -22.30
N VAL A 173 0.63 -3.95 -22.90
CA VAL A 173 -0.11 -3.18 -23.91
C VAL A 173 -0.40 -4.06 -25.12
N GLU A 174 0.59 -4.75 -25.69
CA GLU A 174 0.37 -5.66 -26.82
C GLU A 174 -0.63 -6.77 -26.49
N GLN A 175 -0.62 -7.30 -25.27
CA GLN A 175 -1.58 -8.32 -24.83
C GLN A 175 -2.99 -7.78 -24.72
N ILE A 176 -3.14 -6.53 -24.24
CA ILE A 176 -4.44 -5.87 -24.16
C ILE A 176 -4.93 -5.56 -25.57
N THR A 177 -4.11 -4.91 -26.41
CA THR A 177 -4.49 -4.46 -27.75
C THR A 177 -4.78 -5.61 -28.71
N SER A 178 -4.14 -6.77 -28.54
CA SER A 178 -4.43 -7.98 -29.34
C SER A 178 -5.66 -8.77 -28.88
N SER A 179 -6.33 -8.37 -27.80
CA SER A 179 -7.50 -9.09 -27.30
C SER A 179 -8.79 -8.72 -28.06
N SER A 180 -9.68 -9.70 -28.25
CA SER A 180 -11.02 -9.47 -28.80
C SER A 180 -11.84 -8.48 -27.95
N ARG A 181 -11.59 -8.46 -26.63
CA ARG A 181 -12.20 -7.53 -25.69
C ARG A 181 -11.81 -6.09 -25.97
N PHE A 182 -10.54 -5.83 -26.30
CA PHE A 182 -10.06 -4.51 -26.68
C PHE A 182 -10.70 -4.03 -27.98
N ALA A 183 -10.80 -4.90 -29.00
CA ALA A 183 -11.52 -4.56 -30.23
C ALA A 183 -12.99 -4.18 -29.95
N ALA A 184 -13.69 -4.96 -29.11
CA ALA A 184 -15.06 -4.65 -28.71
C ALA A 184 -15.17 -3.34 -27.90
N LEU A 185 -14.14 -3.00 -27.11
CA LEU A 185 -14.05 -1.75 -26.37
C LEU A 185 -13.88 -0.55 -27.33
N VAL A 186 -13.01 -0.66 -28.33
CA VAL A 186 -12.82 0.34 -29.40
C VAL A 186 -14.15 0.62 -30.10
N ASP A 187 -14.85 -0.43 -30.55
CA ASP A 187 -16.14 -0.29 -31.24
C ASP A 187 -17.23 0.34 -30.38
N ARG A 188 -17.24 0.02 -29.08
CA ARG A 188 -18.20 0.61 -28.12
C ARG A 188 -17.92 2.10 -27.93
N LEU A 189 -16.66 2.46 -27.72
CA LEU A 189 -16.25 3.85 -27.50
C LEU A 189 -16.43 4.69 -28.76
N ALA A 190 -16.08 4.17 -29.93
CA ALA A 190 -16.28 4.85 -31.22
C ALA A 190 -17.75 5.24 -31.42
N ARG A 191 -18.68 4.33 -31.12
CA ARG A 191 -20.12 4.60 -31.16
C ARG A 191 -20.57 5.61 -30.10
N GLN A 192 -20.00 5.56 -28.89
CA GLN A 192 -20.37 6.43 -27.79
C GLN A 192 -19.87 7.87 -27.97
N THR A 193 -18.66 8.05 -28.50
CA THR A 193 -18.03 9.38 -28.65
C THR A 193 -18.25 9.99 -30.04
N GLY A 194 -18.74 9.20 -31.01
CA GLY A 194 -18.85 9.62 -32.41
C GLY A 194 -17.50 9.78 -33.11
N THR A 195 -16.44 9.21 -32.54
CA THR A 195 -15.06 9.29 -33.05
C THR A 195 -14.75 8.05 -33.90
N PRO A 196 -14.00 8.17 -35.01
CA PRO A 196 -13.60 7.00 -35.81
C PRO A 196 -12.85 5.95 -34.97
N ALA A 197 -13.14 4.66 -35.22
CA ALA A 197 -12.56 3.55 -34.46
C ALA A 197 -11.02 3.56 -34.43
N ALA A 198 -10.38 3.89 -35.56
CA ALA A 198 -8.92 3.99 -35.64
C ALA A 198 -8.33 5.08 -34.71
N GLU A 199 -9.01 6.22 -34.57
CA GLU A 199 -8.57 7.29 -33.68
C GLU A 199 -8.79 6.92 -32.20
N VAL A 200 -9.91 6.25 -31.89
CA VAL A 200 -10.18 5.71 -30.55
C VAL A 200 -9.13 4.67 -30.16
N GLU A 201 -8.81 3.75 -31.06
CA GLU A 201 -7.79 2.72 -30.87
C GLU A 201 -6.42 3.34 -30.59
N GLN A 202 -5.97 4.27 -31.43
CA GLN A 202 -4.69 4.96 -31.25
C GLN A 202 -4.64 5.70 -29.91
N ARG A 203 -5.73 6.36 -29.52
CA ARG A 203 -5.80 7.10 -28.26
C ARG A 203 -5.84 6.16 -27.04
N LEU A 204 -6.55 5.03 -27.13
CA LEU A 204 -6.54 3.99 -26.10
C LEU A 204 -5.14 3.40 -25.93
N GLU A 205 -4.48 3.02 -27.02
CA GLU A 205 -3.12 2.47 -27.01
C GLU A 205 -2.12 3.46 -26.40
N SER A 206 -2.21 4.74 -26.77
CA SER A 206 -1.41 5.82 -26.15
C SER A 206 -1.65 5.94 -24.64
N CYS A 207 -2.90 5.89 -24.18
CA CYS A 207 -3.24 5.91 -22.75
C CYS A 207 -2.69 4.66 -22.03
N LEU A 208 -2.76 3.48 -22.65
CA LEU A 208 -2.21 2.25 -22.09
C LEU A 208 -0.68 2.32 -22.00
N HIS A 209 0.01 2.88 -23.00
CA HIS A 209 1.45 3.10 -22.95
C HIS A 209 1.87 4.14 -21.90
N GLU A 210 1.06 5.17 -21.65
CA GLU A 210 1.27 6.12 -20.54
C GLU A 210 1.29 5.40 -19.19
N MET A 211 0.39 4.42 -19.00
CA MET A 211 0.26 3.64 -17.76
C MET A 211 1.21 2.44 -17.67
N ALA A 212 1.66 1.90 -18.81
CA ALA A 212 2.43 0.66 -18.87
C ALA A 212 3.75 0.78 -18.10
N ALA A 213 3.79 0.16 -16.93
CA ALA A 213 5.02 -0.03 -16.18
C ALA A 213 5.89 -1.08 -16.89
N VAL A 214 7.04 -0.68 -17.41
CA VAL A 214 8.03 -1.60 -17.99
C VAL A 214 8.88 -2.18 -16.87
N GLN A 215 8.32 -3.09 -16.07
CA GLN A 215 9.05 -3.70 -14.96
C GLN A 215 10.33 -4.38 -15.47
N SER A 216 11.49 -3.80 -15.18
CA SER A 216 12.77 -4.41 -15.47
C SER A 216 13.48 -4.75 -14.16
N PRO A 217 13.75 -6.04 -13.88
CA PRO A 217 14.56 -6.47 -12.74
C PRO A 217 15.79 -5.57 -12.45
N PRO A 218 16.61 -5.16 -13.43
CA PRO A 218 17.71 -4.21 -13.21
C PRO A 218 17.32 -2.86 -12.65
N ALA A 219 16.28 -2.24 -13.22
CA ALA A 219 15.92 -0.89 -12.83
C ALA A 219 15.31 -0.90 -11.43
N ILE A 220 14.60 -1.98 -11.06
CA ILE A 220 14.09 -2.14 -9.70
C ILE A 220 15.25 -2.23 -8.72
N ASP A 221 16.34 -2.90 -9.08
CA ASP A 221 17.46 -3.11 -8.18
C ASP A 221 18.43 -1.93 -8.13
N VAL A 222 18.56 -1.17 -9.22
CA VAL A 222 19.19 0.16 -9.20
C VAL A 222 18.36 1.13 -8.35
N PHE A 223 17.03 1.11 -8.52
CA PHE A 223 16.13 1.92 -7.71
C PHE A 223 16.24 1.54 -6.22
N ARG A 224 16.29 0.24 -5.91
CA ARG A 224 16.54 -0.25 -4.54
C ARG A 224 17.93 0.15 -4.03
N ALA A 225 18.99 0.00 -4.79
CA ALA A 225 20.33 0.38 -4.34
C ALA A 225 20.43 1.90 -4.08
N MET A 226 19.73 2.70 -4.88
CA MET A 226 19.63 4.15 -4.71
C MET A 226 18.77 4.53 -3.49
N MET A 227 17.68 3.80 -3.23
CA MET A 227 16.69 4.18 -2.23
C MET A 227 16.81 3.40 -0.89
N GLY A 228 17.47 2.24 -0.89
CA GLY A 228 17.68 1.33 0.24
C GLY A 228 18.41 1.94 1.44
N PRO A 229 19.37 2.85 1.26
CA PRO A 229 19.99 3.56 2.37
C PRO A 229 19.07 4.54 3.12
N MET A 230 17.85 4.84 2.60
CA MET A 230 16.94 5.81 3.23
C MET A 230 16.25 5.31 4.47
N HIS A 231 15.73 4.09 4.46
CA HIS A 231 14.85 3.61 5.53
C HIS A 231 15.55 2.58 6.44
N SER A 232 16.45 1.75 5.90
CA SER A 232 17.18 0.72 6.66
C SER A 232 18.07 1.27 7.79
N LYS A 233 18.48 2.55 7.71
CA LYS A 233 19.24 3.23 8.78
C LYS A 233 18.35 4.03 9.73
N ALA A 234 17.17 4.45 9.27
CA ALA A 234 16.27 5.29 10.04
C ALA A 234 15.35 4.47 10.94
N TRP A 235 14.91 3.30 10.49
CA TRP A 235 13.98 2.47 11.25
C TRP A 235 14.33 1.00 11.29
N ASP A 236 14.13 0.39 12.47
CA ASP A 236 13.91 -1.05 12.56
C ASP A 236 12.52 -1.38 12.00
N VAL A 237 12.41 -2.42 11.19
CA VAL A 237 11.14 -2.77 10.53
C VAL A 237 10.53 -4.00 11.20
N GLN A 238 9.36 -3.83 11.80
CA GLN A 238 8.57 -4.92 12.38
C GLN A 238 7.35 -5.19 11.50
N VAL A 239 7.24 -6.42 11.01
CA VAL A 239 6.16 -6.85 10.12
C VAL A 239 5.28 -7.86 10.85
N ASP A 240 3.99 -7.85 10.58
CA ASP A 240 3.11 -8.98 10.94
C ASP A 240 3.36 -10.15 9.97
N GLU A 241 4.29 -11.02 10.35
CA GLU A 241 4.66 -12.19 9.56
C GLU A 241 3.49 -13.16 9.39
N SER A 242 2.64 -13.29 10.41
CA SER A 242 1.48 -14.20 10.38
C SER A 242 0.42 -13.74 9.37
N GLY A 243 0.15 -12.44 9.34
CA GLY A 243 -0.71 -11.82 8.33
C GLY A 243 -0.13 -11.97 6.93
N LEU A 244 1.17 -11.76 6.77
CA LEU A 244 1.83 -11.89 5.47
C LEU A 244 1.79 -13.33 4.92
N GLU A 245 1.94 -14.35 5.79
CA GLU A 245 1.81 -15.75 5.39
C GLU A 245 0.40 -16.08 4.89
N ARG A 246 -0.64 -15.62 5.61
CA ARG A 246 -2.03 -15.78 5.17
C ARG A 246 -2.28 -15.14 3.80
N LEU A 247 -1.71 -13.96 3.56
CA LEU A 247 -1.79 -13.29 2.27
C LEU A 247 -1.04 -14.06 1.17
N ARG A 248 0.04 -14.78 1.51
CA ARG A 248 0.78 -15.60 0.56
C ARG A 248 -0.09 -16.73 0.02
N GLU A 249 -0.85 -17.40 0.89
CA GLU A 249 -1.83 -18.41 0.48
C GLU A 249 -2.92 -17.82 -0.43
N LEU A 250 -3.52 -16.68 -0.07
CA LEU A 250 -4.54 -16.03 -0.88
C LEU A 250 -4.03 -15.60 -2.27
N ASN A 251 -2.77 -15.17 -2.37
CA ASN A 251 -2.16 -14.71 -3.63
C ASN A 251 -1.92 -15.85 -4.65
N LYS A 252 -1.95 -17.12 -4.22
CA LYS A 252 -1.87 -18.28 -5.14
C LYS A 252 -3.09 -18.32 -6.06
N GLU A 253 -4.25 -18.00 -5.52
CA GLU A 253 -5.55 -18.14 -6.20
C GLU A 253 -6.11 -16.80 -6.67
N HIS A 254 -5.85 -15.71 -5.96
CA HIS A 254 -6.47 -14.41 -6.19
C HIS A 254 -5.45 -13.29 -6.46
N ALA A 255 -5.91 -12.23 -7.13
CA ALA A 255 -5.18 -10.97 -7.16
C ALA A 255 -5.40 -10.22 -5.84
N LEU A 256 -4.32 -9.77 -5.21
CA LEU A 256 -4.41 -8.95 -4.00
C LEU A 256 -4.34 -7.47 -4.32
N VAL A 257 -5.14 -6.69 -3.62
CA VAL A 257 -5.20 -5.23 -3.72
C VAL A 257 -4.80 -4.63 -2.38
N PHE A 258 -3.55 -4.23 -2.25
CA PHE A 258 -2.99 -3.61 -1.06
C PHE A 258 -3.43 -2.15 -0.96
N LEU A 259 -4.04 -1.81 0.17
CA LEU A 259 -4.59 -0.49 0.48
C LEU A 259 -3.93 0.07 1.75
N PRO A 260 -2.66 0.51 1.68
CA PRO A 260 -1.96 1.09 2.82
C PRO A 260 -2.46 2.47 3.23
N SER A 261 -2.31 2.79 4.52
CA SER A 261 -2.29 4.17 5.03
C SER A 261 -1.10 4.95 4.49
N HIS A 262 -1.24 6.25 4.30
CA HIS A 262 -0.17 7.13 3.83
C HIS A 262 0.22 8.18 4.88
N ARG A 263 1.37 8.01 5.51
CA ARG A 263 1.90 8.91 6.56
C ARG A 263 3.27 9.51 6.22
N SER A 264 4.04 8.89 5.32
CA SER A 264 5.37 9.36 4.94
C SER A 264 5.66 9.19 3.45
N TYR A 265 6.60 9.97 2.92
CA TYR A 265 7.18 9.68 1.60
C TYR A 265 7.91 8.33 1.55
N ALA A 266 8.33 7.82 2.70
CA ALA A 266 9.00 6.52 2.81
C ALA A 266 8.03 5.33 2.61
N ASP A 267 6.71 5.52 2.75
CA ASP A 267 5.76 4.38 2.79
C ASP A 267 5.88 3.45 1.57
N PRO A 268 5.89 3.94 0.31
CA PRO A 268 5.95 3.05 -0.85
C PRO A 268 7.28 2.29 -0.95
N LEU A 269 8.35 2.88 -0.41
CA LEU A 269 9.70 2.32 -0.44
C LEU A 269 9.88 1.29 0.65
N LEU A 270 9.48 1.63 1.87
CA LEU A 270 9.45 0.75 3.03
C LEU A 270 8.62 -0.49 2.72
N PHE A 271 7.41 -0.30 2.21
CA PHE A 271 6.51 -1.43 1.94
C PHE A 271 7.01 -2.31 0.81
N ALA A 272 7.57 -1.73 -0.27
CA ALA A 272 8.21 -2.50 -1.32
C ALA A 272 9.44 -3.30 -0.84
N GLU A 273 10.19 -2.78 0.13
CA GLU A 273 11.27 -3.54 0.77
C GLU A 273 10.72 -4.66 1.66
N VAL A 274 9.73 -4.38 2.50
CA VAL A 274 9.08 -5.40 3.35
C VAL A 274 8.61 -6.60 2.53
N LEU A 275 7.90 -6.35 1.43
CA LEU A 275 7.44 -7.43 0.56
C LEU A 275 8.61 -8.19 -0.07
N HIS A 276 9.64 -7.47 -0.50
CA HIS A 276 10.80 -8.08 -1.13
C HIS A 276 11.61 -8.96 -0.18
N ASP A 277 11.88 -8.48 1.03
CA ASP A 277 12.73 -9.16 2.00
C ASP A 277 12.05 -10.41 2.59
N ARG A 278 10.73 -10.54 2.41
CA ARG A 278 9.93 -11.74 2.73
C ARG A 278 9.51 -12.53 1.49
N ASP A 279 10.16 -12.30 0.36
CA ASP A 279 9.94 -13.02 -0.89
C ASP A 279 8.48 -13.00 -1.39
N PHE A 280 7.76 -11.94 -1.06
CA PHE A 280 6.38 -11.75 -1.46
C PHE A 280 6.32 -11.19 -2.90
N PRO A 281 5.36 -11.64 -3.75
CA PRO A 281 5.23 -11.12 -5.10
C PRO A 281 5.01 -9.60 -5.14
N ARG A 282 5.76 -8.92 -6.01
CA ARG A 282 5.76 -7.46 -6.09
C ARG A 282 4.41 -6.88 -6.52
N ASN A 283 4.12 -5.70 -6.01
CA ASN A 283 2.91 -4.94 -6.31
C ASN A 283 3.11 -4.00 -7.51
N HIS A 284 2.03 -3.76 -8.24
CA HIS A 284 1.90 -2.65 -9.16
C HIS A 284 1.40 -1.44 -8.40
N VAL A 285 2.32 -0.52 -8.08
CA VAL A 285 2.04 0.65 -7.27
C VAL A 285 1.41 1.72 -8.14
N LEU A 286 0.15 2.07 -7.90
CA LEU A 286 -0.53 3.12 -8.65
C LEU A 286 -0.28 4.47 -7.98
N GLY A 287 0.37 5.38 -8.72
CA GLY A 287 0.81 6.69 -8.23
C GLY A 287 0.39 7.83 -9.15
N GLY A 288 0.30 9.05 -8.60
CA GLY A 288 0.01 10.24 -9.41
C GLY A 288 1.18 10.64 -10.32
N ASN A 289 0.90 11.06 -11.55
CA ASN A 289 1.92 11.45 -12.54
C ASN A 289 2.81 12.64 -12.10
N ASN A 290 2.39 13.41 -11.09
CA ASN A 290 3.20 14.47 -10.48
C ASN A 290 4.49 13.95 -9.80
N LEU A 291 4.58 12.65 -9.54
CA LEU A 291 5.77 11.98 -9.00
C LEU A 291 6.73 11.53 -10.11
N SER A 292 6.33 11.63 -11.39
CA SER A 292 7.14 11.24 -12.56
C SER A 292 8.00 12.41 -13.06
N PHE A 293 8.88 12.97 -12.23
CA PHE A 293 9.91 13.91 -12.69
C PHE A 293 11.18 13.15 -13.12
N TRP A 294 11.93 13.67 -14.08
CA TRP A 294 13.19 13.04 -14.51
C TRP A 294 14.27 13.21 -13.43
N PRO A 295 15.03 12.16 -13.05
CA PRO A 295 15.08 10.79 -13.58
C PRO A 295 14.12 9.78 -12.91
N MET A 296 13.45 10.16 -11.83
CA MET A 296 12.58 9.29 -11.00
C MET A 296 11.41 8.66 -11.76
N GLY A 297 10.82 9.34 -12.74
CA GLY A 297 9.70 8.80 -13.51
C GLY A 297 10.08 7.60 -14.39
N ALA A 298 11.26 7.64 -15.02
CA ALA A 298 11.73 6.54 -15.86
C ALA A 298 12.15 5.33 -15.03
N LEU A 299 12.80 5.56 -13.89
CA LEU A 299 13.14 4.50 -12.93
C LEU A 299 11.90 3.93 -12.25
N GLY A 300 10.97 4.78 -11.81
CA GLY A 300 9.72 4.39 -11.17
C GLY A 300 8.82 3.53 -12.06
N ARG A 301 8.65 3.91 -13.34
CA ARG A 301 7.92 3.08 -14.33
C ARG A 301 8.56 1.70 -14.45
N ARG A 302 9.88 1.65 -14.41
CA ARG A 302 10.62 0.39 -14.47
C ARG A 302 10.66 -0.36 -13.13
N ALA A 303 10.38 0.33 -12.03
CA ALA A 303 10.27 -0.22 -10.69
C ALA A 303 8.89 -0.86 -10.41
N GLY A 304 7.92 -0.69 -11.32
CA GLY A 304 6.55 -1.18 -11.16
C GLY A 304 5.52 -0.12 -10.76
N ILE A 305 5.91 1.17 -10.76
CA ILE A 305 4.98 2.28 -10.53
C ILE A 305 4.18 2.56 -11.80
N VAL A 306 2.86 2.44 -11.68
CA VAL A 306 1.88 2.82 -12.69
C VAL A 306 1.51 4.28 -12.45
N PHE A 307 1.93 5.18 -13.34
CA PHE A 307 1.61 6.60 -13.22
C PHE A 307 0.23 6.89 -13.83
N ILE A 308 -0.61 7.55 -13.06
CA ILE A 308 -1.99 7.88 -13.41
C ILE A 308 -2.20 9.38 -13.29
N ARG A 309 -3.01 9.95 -14.18
CA ARG A 309 -3.41 11.37 -14.09
C ARG A 309 -4.17 11.64 -12.78
N ARG A 310 -4.05 12.82 -12.19
CA ARG A 310 -4.79 13.15 -10.96
C ARG A 310 -6.27 13.46 -11.21
N THR A 311 -6.57 14.01 -12.38
CA THR A 311 -7.91 14.44 -12.76
C THR A 311 -8.15 13.98 -14.19
N PHE A 312 -9.22 13.23 -14.40
CA PHE A 312 -9.60 12.68 -15.72
C PHE A 312 -10.71 13.49 -16.40
N GLY A 313 -11.37 14.40 -15.65
CA GLY A 313 -12.50 15.18 -16.14
C GLY A 313 -13.55 14.32 -16.86
N GLY A 314 -13.91 14.75 -18.07
CA GLY A 314 -14.79 14.03 -19.00
C GLY A 314 -14.10 13.08 -19.97
N ASP A 315 -12.80 12.76 -19.81
CA ASP A 315 -12.08 11.89 -20.76
C ASP A 315 -12.53 10.43 -20.64
N THR A 316 -13.55 10.06 -21.42
CA THR A 316 -14.15 8.72 -21.44
C THR A 316 -13.16 7.66 -21.93
N ILE A 317 -12.28 8.00 -22.88
CA ILE A 317 -11.29 7.07 -23.44
C ILE A 317 -10.25 6.71 -22.38
N TYR A 318 -9.72 7.70 -21.65
CA TYR A 318 -8.78 7.43 -20.56
C TYR A 318 -9.41 6.58 -19.45
N LYS A 319 -10.68 6.85 -19.09
CA LYS A 319 -11.42 6.06 -18.09
C LYS A 319 -11.57 4.60 -18.52
N ALA A 320 -11.86 4.36 -19.80
CA ALA A 320 -11.92 3.01 -20.34
C ALA A 320 -10.55 2.33 -20.36
N ALA A 321 -9.48 3.06 -20.71
CA ALA A 321 -8.11 2.53 -20.70
C ALA A 321 -7.68 2.06 -19.30
N ILE A 322 -7.95 2.84 -18.25
CA ILE A 322 -7.60 2.44 -16.87
C ILE A 322 -8.43 1.25 -16.40
N GLN A 323 -9.72 1.18 -16.74
CA GLN A 323 -10.58 0.02 -16.43
C GLN A 323 -10.07 -1.25 -17.12
N GLU A 324 -9.73 -1.17 -18.41
CA GLU A 324 -9.15 -2.27 -19.17
C GLU A 324 -7.84 -2.74 -18.53
N TYR A 325 -6.94 -1.79 -18.24
CA TYR A 325 -5.63 -2.07 -17.67
C TYR A 325 -5.72 -2.74 -16.29
N LEU A 326 -6.54 -2.21 -15.37
CA LEU A 326 -6.76 -2.80 -14.05
C LEU A 326 -7.34 -4.21 -14.17
N GLY A 327 -8.33 -4.40 -15.03
CA GLY A 327 -8.95 -5.70 -15.23
C GLY A 327 -8.00 -6.73 -15.85
N HIS A 328 -7.10 -6.31 -16.76
CA HIS A 328 -6.03 -7.17 -17.28
C HIS A 328 -5.06 -7.57 -16.18
N LEU A 329 -4.68 -6.64 -15.30
CA LEU A 329 -3.81 -6.95 -14.16
C LEU A 329 -4.44 -7.96 -13.22
N LEU A 330 -5.73 -7.80 -12.90
CA LEU A 330 -6.49 -8.76 -12.09
C LEU A 330 -6.57 -10.14 -12.76
N ALA A 331 -6.87 -10.19 -14.06
CA ALA A 331 -6.99 -11.45 -14.81
C ALA A 331 -5.69 -12.27 -14.80
N LYS A 332 -4.54 -11.58 -14.74
CA LYS A 332 -3.21 -12.19 -14.64
C LYS A 332 -2.75 -12.41 -13.19
N ARG A 333 -3.61 -12.13 -12.20
CA ARG A 333 -3.32 -12.21 -10.77
C ARG A 333 -2.10 -11.39 -10.38
N PHE A 334 -1.93 -10.21 -10.96
CA PHE A 334 -0.93 -9.26 -10.50
C PHE A 334 -1.48 -8.50 -9.29
N ASN A 335 -0.64 -8.34 -8.27
CA ASN A 335 -0.99 -7.56 -7.10
C ASN A 335 -0.99 -6.06 -7.44
N LEU A 336 -1.96 -5.35 -6.90
CA LEU A 336 -2.13 -3.91 -7.03
C LEU A 336 -1.84 -3.25 -5.67
N GLU A 337 -1.30 -2.05 -5.69
CA GLU A 337 -1.11 -1.25 -4.47
C GLU A 337 -1.44 0.21 -4.73
N TRP A 338 -2.27 0.80 -3.88
CA TRP A 338 -2.40 2.26 -3.83
C TRP A 338 -2.85 2.75 -2.47
N TYR A 339 -2.49 4.00 -2.19
CA TYR A 339 -2.84 4.65 -0.94
C TYR A 339 -4.28 5.14 -1.00
N ILE A 340 -5.16 4.53 -0.20
CA ILE A 340 -6.61 4.76 -0.25
C ILE A 340 -6.99 6.23 0.04
N GLU A 341 -6.15 6.96 0.77
CA GLU A 341 -6.30 8.38 1.12
C GLU A 341 -6.01 9.33 -0.07
N GLY A 342 -5.29 8.84 -1.09
CA GLY A 342 -4.82 9.63 -2.23
C GLY A 342 -3.70 10.63 -1.92
N GLY A 343 -3.24 10.72 -0.67
CA GLY A 343 -2.10 11.53 -0.27
C GLY A 343 -1.82 11.44 1.23
N ARG A 344 -0.60 11.79 1.64
CA ARG A 344 -0.14 11.70 3.03
C ARG A 344 -1.03 12.46 4.01
N SER A 345 -1.23 11.87 5.18
CA SER A 345 -1.83 12.55 6.32
C SER A 345 -0.88 13.61 6.87
N ARG A 346 -1.42 14.79 7.19
CA ARG A 346 -0.70 15.88 7.87
C ARG A 346 -1.04 15.99 9.35
N THR A 347 -2.08 15.28 9.78
CA THR A 347 -2.60 15.31 11.15
C THR A 347 -2.32 14.00 11.88
N GLY A 348 -1.77 12.98 11.22
CA GLY A 348 -1.56 11.65 11.78
C GLY A 348 -2.80 10.75 11.76
N LYS A 349 -3.99 11.32 11.52
CA LYS A 349 -5.25 10.59 11.31
C LYS A 349 -5.36 10.09 9.87
N LEU A 350 -6.06 8.97 9.65
CA LEU A 350 -6.48 8.60 8.29
C LEU A 350 -7.41 9.66 7.70
N ARG A 351 -7.19 9.99 6.43
CA ARG A 351 -7.98 10.92 5.64
C ARG A 351 -9.15 10.19 4.99
N LYS A 352 -10.18 10.95 4.60
CA LYS A 352 -11.30 10.44 3.81
C LYS A 352 -10.79 9.70 2.56
N PRO A 353 -11.26 8.46 2.30
CA PRO A 353 -10.78 7.67 1.18
C PRO A 353 -11.16 8.28 -0.17
N ARG A 354 -10.26 8.16 -1.15
CA ARG A 354 -10.47 8.51 -2.56
C ARG A 354 -10.93 7.27 -3.33
N ILE A 355 -12.23 7.14 -3.50
CA ILE A 355 -12.89 5.98 -4.11
C ILE A 355 -12.72 5.82 -5.63
N GLY A 356 -11.98 6.72 -6.30
CA GLY A 356 -11.86 6.74 -7.76
C GLY A 356 -11.29 5.44 -8.35
N LEU A 357 -10.13 4.98 -7.84
CA LEU A 357 -9.50 3.74 -8.30
C LEU A 357 -10.33 2.50 -7.96
N LEU A 358 -10.95 2.46 -6.78
CA LEU A 358 -11.89 1.40 -6.42
C LEU A 358 -13.06 1.34 -7.42
N ARG A 359 -13.57 2.48 -7.88
CA ARG A 359 -14.65 2.52 -8.87
C ARG A 359 -14.23 1.90 -10.20
N TYR A 360 -13.05 2.25 -10.69
CA TYR A 360 -12.53 1.65 -11.92
C TYR A 360 -12.27 0.15 -11.76
N LEU A 361 -11.82 -0.29 -10.59
CA LEU A 361 -11.65 -1.70 -10.27
C LEU A 361 -13.00 -2.45 -10.31
N VAL A 362 -14.04 -1.88 -9.67
CA VAL A 362 -15.39 -2.47 -9.67
C VAL A 362 -15.95 -2.55 -11.09
N SER A 363 -15.85 -1.48 -11.88
CA SER A 363 -16.29 -1.53 -13.28
C SER A 363 -15.53 -2.57 -14.11
N ALA A 364 -14.23 -2.75 -13.85
CA ALA A 364 -13.45 -3.77 -14.53
C ALA A 364 -13.89 -5.21 -14.17
N LEU A 365 -14.37 -5.43 -12.94
CA LEU A 365 -14.95 -6.69 -12.46
C LEU A 365 -16.39 -6.90 -12.95
N GLU A 366 -17.20 -5.85 -13.09
CA GLU A 366 -18.55 -5.96 -13.67
C GLU A 366 -18.50 -6.52 -15.09
N GLU A 367 -17.48 -6.14 -15.88
CA GLU A 367 -17.25 -6.68 -17.22
C GLU A 367 -16.57 -8.06 -17.24
N ARG A 368 -16.13 -8.58 -16.08
CA ARG A 368 -15.42 -9.85 -15.92
C ARG A 368 -15.98 -10.64 -14.72
N PRO A 369 -17.18 -11.24 -14.85
CA PRO A 369 -17.87 -11.94 -13.77
C PRO A 369 -17.05 -13.06 -13.10
N GLU A 370 -16.15 -13.67 -13.86
CA GLU A 370 -15.26 -14.75 -13.43
C GLU A 370 -14.12 -14.31 -12.50
N LEU A 371 -13.84 -13.00 -12.45
CA LEU A 371 -12.78 -12.44 -11.61
C LEU A 371 -13.33 -11.89 -10.30
N ASP A 372 -12.49 -11.95 -9.28
CA ASP A 372 -12.64 -11.22 -8.03
C ASP A 372 -11.27 -10.72 -7.55
N ALA A 373 -11.28 -9.74 -6.65
CA ALA A 373 -10.10 -9.15 -6.05
C ALA A 373 -10.21 -9.18 -4.52
N ILE A 374 -9.12 -9.52 -3.86
CA ILE A 374 -9.06 -9.49 -2.40
C ILE A 374 -8.48 -8.15 -1.96
N LEU A 375 -9.28 -7.36 -1.23
CA LEU A 375 -8.81 -6.11 -0.65
C LEU A 375 -8.01 -6.40 0.62
N VAL A 376 -6.83 -5.80 0.74
CA VAL A 376 -5.88 -5.99 1.85
C VAL A 376 -5.62 -4.63 2.49
N PRO A 377 -6.31 -4.26 3.58
CA PRO A 377 -6.02 -3.03 4.30
C PRO A 377 -4.68 -3.16 5.04
N VAL A 378 -3.78 -2.18 4.88
CA VAL A 378 -2.44 -2.21 5.48
C VAL A 378 -2.22 -0.98 6.36
N SER A 379 -1.75 -1.19 7.59
CA SER A 379 -1.31 -0.11 8.47
C SER A 379 0.20 0.01 8.44
N ILE A 380 0.69 1.23 8.24
CA ILE A 380 2.10 1.59 8.34
C ILE A 380 2.23 2.70 9.39
N VAL A 381 2.94 2.41 10.48
CA VAL A 381 3.14 3.33 11.61
C VAL A 381 4.62 3.48 11.91
N TYR A 382 5.03 4.70 12.24
CA TYR A 382 6.39 5.02 12.64
C TYR A 382 6.41 5.58 14.05
N ASP A 383 7.46 5.27 14.81
CA ASP A 383 7.69 5.92 16.11
C ASP A 383 7.98 7.42 15.93
N GLN A 384 8.77 7.78 14.93
CA GLN A 384 9.04 9.17 14.54
C GLN A 384 9.22 9.31 13.04
N LEU A 385 9.01 10.54 12.54
CA LEU A 385 9.15 10.93 11.14
C LEU A 385 9.82 12.32 11.06
N HIS A 386 10.89 12.46 10.26
CA HIS A 386 11.57 13.75 10.07
C HIS A 386 10.69 14.82 9.41
N GLU A 387 9.72 14.41 8.58
CA GLU A 387 8.87 15.30 7.79
C GLU A 387 7.73 15.97 8.58
N VAL A 388 7.46 15.56 9.83
CA VAL A 388 6.29 16.04 10.60
C VAL A 388 6.36 17.54 10.88
N GLY A 389 7.55 18.08 11.12
CA GLY A 389 7.72 19.53 11.30
C GLY A 389 7.29 20.34 10.08
N ALA A 390 7.62 19.87 8.87
CA ALA A 390 7.20 20.52 7.62
C ALA A 390 5.69 20.36 7.38
N MET A 391 5.14 19.17 7.65
CA MET A 391 3.70 18.92 7.54
C MET A 391 2.88 19.77 8.51
N ALA A 392 3.37 19.97 9.74
CA ALA A 392 2.77 20.84 10.74
C ALA A 392 2.80 22.32 10.30
N ALA A 393 3.88 22.76 9.63
CA ALA A 393 3.93 24.11 9.07
C ALA A 393 2.91 24.31 7.93
N GLU A 394 2.75 23.31 7.05
CA GLU A 394 1.72 23.34 5.99
C GLU A 394 0.30 23.44 6.57
N GLN A 395 0.01 22.80 7.71
CA GLN A 395 -1.28 22.91 8.39
C GLN A 395 -1.57 24.30 8.96
N ARG A 396 -0.55 25.11 9.21
CA ARG A 396 -0.68 26.51 9.65
C ARG A 396 -0.73 27.50 8.47
N GLY A 397 -0.98 27.01 7.25
CA GLY A 397 -1.09 27.84 6.05
C GLY A 397 0.22 28.07 5.29
N ALA A 398 1.34 27.43 5.68
CA ALA A 398 2.56 27.51 4.89
C ALA A 398 2.37 26.85 3.51
N ALA A 399 2.90 27.48 2.46
CA ALA A 399 2.81 26.93 1.11
C ALA A 399 3.50 25.56 1.01
N LYS A 400 2.85 24.63 0.30
CA LYS A 400 3.44 23.34 -0.01
C LYS A 400 4.72 23.55 -0.82
N LYS A 401 5.89 23.15 -0.28
CA LYS A 401 7.14 23.21 -1.04
C LYS A 401 7.09 22.21 -2.19
N ALA A 402 7.47 22.65 -3.38
CA ALA A 402 7.61 21.77 -4.53
C ALA A 402 8.69 20.71 -4.25
N GLU A 403 8.31 19.45 -4.38
CA GLU A 403 9.16 18.29 -4.13
C GLU A 403 10.14 18.13 -5.30
N GLY A 404 11.34 18.72 -5.19
CA GLY A 404 12.41 18.63 -6.19
C GLY A 404 13.59 17.76 -5.76
N LEU A 405 14.58 17.59 -6.65
CA LEU A 405 15.80 16.78 -6.38
C LEU A 405 16.62 17.27 -5.18
N GLY A 406 16.73 18.59 -4.98
CA GLY A 406 17.45 19.16 -3.83
C GLY A 406 16.75 18.91 -2.50
N TRP A 407 15.40 18.91 -2.50
CA TRP A 407 14.61 18.52 -1.32
C TRP A 407 14.78 17.02 -1.02
N LEU A 408 14.76 16.18 -2.06
CA LEU A 408 15.02 14.74 -1.94
C LEU A 408 16.41 14.50 -1.30
N LEU A 409 17.45 15.18 -1.77
CA LEU A 409 18.82 15.14 -1.20
C LEU A 409 18.90 15.56 0.27
N GLY A 410 18.16 16.59 0.66
CA GLY A 410 18.03 16.98 2.07
C GLY A 410 17.36 15.88 2.90
N TYR A 411 16.23 15.36 2.41
CA TYR A 411 15.50 14.25 3.02
C TYR A 411 16.41 13.01 3.20
N PHE A 412 17.18 12.63 2.18
CA PHE A 412 18.17 11.54 2.24
C PHE A 412 19.25 11.75 3.31
N ARG A 413 19.67 13.01 3.56
CA ARG A 413 20.69 13.31 4.57
C ARG A 413 20.13 13.19 5.98
N ASP A 414 18.90 13.67 6.16
CA ASP A 414 18.24 13.69 7.46
C ASP A 414 17.86 12.26 7.91
N GLN A 415 17.59 11.35 6.97
CA GLN A 415 17.30 9.93 7.22
C GLN A 415 18.49 9.05 7.61
N ARG A 416 19.68 9.63 7.82
CA ARG A 416 20.88 8.87 8.22
C ARG A 416 20.94 8.54 9.72
N ARG A 417 20.01 9.06 10.52
CA ARG A 417 19.94 8.82 11.97
C ARG A 417 18.83 7.81 12.25
N HIS A 418 19.10 6.86 13.15
CA HIS A 418 18.07 5.98 13.68
C HIS A 418 17.07 6.82 14.48
N ILE A 419 15.79 6.70 14.14
CA ILE A 419 14.69 7.48 14.73
C ILE A 419 13.54 6.60 15.24
N GLY A 420 13.71 5.27 15.26
CA GLY A 420 12.81 4.35 15.96
C GLY A 420 12.42 3.13 15.12
N THR A 421 11.18 2.66 15.28
CA THR A 421 10.67 1.49 14.56
C THR A 421 9.54 1.86 13.61
N ALA A 422 9.54 1.24 12.43
CA ALA A 422 8.43 1.21 11.49
C ALA A 422 7.68 -0.12 11.62
N ARG A 423 6.36 -0.07 11.80
CA ARG A 423 5.50 -1.24 12.01
C ARG A 423 4.53 -1.38 10.84
N VAL A 424 4.55 -2.54 10.20
CA VAL A 424 3.65 -2.90 9.10
C VAL A 424 2.72 -4.02 9.57
N ARG A 425 1.42 -3.76 9.55
CA ARG A 425 0.37 -4.70 9.99
C ARG A 425 -0.68 -4.86 8.90
N PHE A 426 -1.23 -6.07 8.78
CA PHE A 426 -2.26 -6.40 7.79
C PHE A 426 -3.59 -6.62 8.49
N ALA A 427 -4.65 -5.96 8.04
CA ALA A 427 -6.00 -6.25 8.51
C ALA A 427 -6.55 -7.50 7.82
N GLU A 428 -7.65 -8.04 8.36
CA GLU A 428 -8.32 -9.19 7.75
C GLU A 428 -8.67 -8.87 6.28
N PRO A 429 -8.12 -9.62 5.31
CA PRO A 429 -8.41 -9.41 3.91
C PRO A 429 -9.84 -9.83 3.58
N PHE A 430 -10.45 -9.22 2.57
CA PHE A 430 -11.81 -9.57 2.18
C PHE A 430 -12.07 -9.42 0.68
N ALA A 431 -12.92 -10.29 0.15
CA ALA A 431 -13.35 -10.28 -1.24
C ALA A 431 -14.16 -9.02 -1.57
N LEU A 432 -13.81 -8.34 -2.66
CA LEU A 432 -14.46 -7.10 -3.08
C LEU A 432 -15.93 -7.36 -3.45
N ARG A 433 -16.23 -8.43 -4.20
CA ARG A 433 -17.63 -8.75 -4.56
C ARG A 433 -18.51 -8.98 -3.35
N GLN A 434 -18.04 -9.78 -2.39
CA GLN A 434 -18.79 -10.03 -1.16
C GLN A 434 -19.01 -8.72 -0.38
N ALA A 435 -17.98 -7.87 -0.27
CA ALA A 435 -18.11 -6.59 0.42
C ALA A 435 -19.10 -5.63 -0.26
N LEU A 436 -19.18 -5.64 -1.59
CA LEU A 436 -20.20 -4.89 -2.34
C LEU A 436 -21.61 -5.44 -2.07
N ALA A 437 -21.77 -6.77 -2.05
CA ALA A 437 -23.05 -7.41 -1.71
C ALA A 437 -23.50 -7.04 -0.29
N ASP A 438 -22.61 -7.16 0.70
CA ASP A 438 -22.88 -6.80 2.11
C ASP A 438 -23.24 -5.32 2.29
N ALA A 439 -22.61 -4.43 1.49
CA ALA A 439 -22.86 -3.00 1.54
C ALA A 439 -24.27 -2.63 1.04
N GLY A 440 -24.92 -3.52 0.29
CA GLY A 440 -26.22 -3.32 -0.35
C GLY A 440 -26.16 -2.38 -1.56
N PRO A 441 -27.19 -2.38 -2.42
CA PRO A 441 -27.22 -1.52 -3.61
C PRO A 441 -27.31 -0.04 -3.22
N GLY A 442 -26.83 0.83 -4.11
CA GLY A 442 -27.04 2.27 -4.03
C GLY A 442 -25.77 3.09 -4.16
N ARG A 443 -25.95 4.43 -4.19
CA ARG A 443 -24.87 5.39 -4.46
C ARG A 443 -23.72 5.35 -3.45
N ALA A 444 -23.99 4.89 -2.22
CA ALA A 444 -23.02 4.83 -1.12
C ALA A 444 -22.33 3.45 -0.96
N GLN A 445 -22.61 2.48 -1.84
CA GLN A 445 -22.11 1.11 -1.73
C GLN A 445 -20.58 1.08 -1.68
N LEU A 446 -19.93 1.79 -2.60
CA LEU A 446 -18.48 1.82 -2.71
C LEU A 446 -17.84 2.58 -1.54
N GLU A 447 -18.48 3.65 -1.06
CA GLU A 447 -18.07 4.40 0.11
C GLU A 447 -18.07 3.49 1.36
N LYS A 448 -19.09 2.65 1.55
CA LYS A 448 -19.13 1.67 2.65
C LYS A 448 -17.95 0.68 2.57
N VAL A 449 -17.62 0.18 1.37
CA VAL A 449 -16.45 -0.69 1.17
C VAL A 449 -15.15 0.05 1.52
N ALA A 450 -14.99 1.28 1.02
CA ALA A 450 -13.82 2.09 1.33
C ALA A 450 -13.70 2.43 2.83
N PHE A 451 -14.82 2.67 3.52
CA PHE A 451 -14.85 2.86 4.97
C PHE A 451 -14.48 1.57 5.72
N ARG A 452 -14.91 0.39 5.25
CA ARG A 452 -14.49 -0.91 5.81
C ARG A 452 -12.98 -1.08 5.71
N VAL A 453 -12.35 -0.67 4.60
CA VAL A 453 -10.89 -0.63 4.45
C VAL A 453 -10.27 0.27 5.51
N CYS A 454 -10.69 1.54 5.60
CA CYS A 454 -10.14 2.50 6.58
C CYS A 454 -10.32 2.03 8.04
N ALA A 455 -11.48 1.45 8.36
CA ALA A 455 -11.75 0.88 9.68
C ALA A 455 -10.83 -0.32 9.97
N GLY A 456 -10.58 -1.17 8.98
CA GLY A 456 -9.60 -2.26 9.07
C GLY A 456 -8.18 -1.76 9.35
N ILE A 457 -7.74 -0.73 8.63
CA ILE A 457 -6.43 -0.10 8.87
C ILE A 457 -6.33 0.41 10.31
N ASN A 458 -7.32 1.19 10.78
CA ASN A 458 -7.35 1.69 12.16
C ASN A 458 -7.28 0.54 13.17
N ARG A 459 -8.09 -0.51 12.99
CA ARG A 459 -8.14 -1.65 13.92
C ARG A 459 -6.78 -2.31 14.15
N VAL A 460 -5.96 -2.45 13.10
CA VAL A 460 -4.62 -3.09 13.20
C VAL A 460 -3.48 -2.10 13.40
N THR A 461 -3.76 -0.80 13.52
CA THR A 461 -2.75 0.22 13.75
C THR A 461 -2.25 0.13 15.20
N PRO A 462 -0.97 -0.17 15.46
CA PRO A 462 -0.45 -0.24 16.82
C PRO A 462 -0.34 1.15 17.46
N ALA A 463 -0.49 1.21 18.78
CA ALA A 463 -0.11 2.39 19.56
C ALA A 463 1.41 2.37 19.82
N THR A 464 2.07 3.52 19.67
CA THR A 464 3.52 3.65 19.89
C THR A 464 3.83 4.33 21.21
N ALA A 465 5.02 4.10 21.76
CA ALA A 465 5.48 4.81 22.95
C ALA A 465 5.44 6.34 22.74
N THR A 466 5.87 6.80 21.56
CA THR A 466 5.78 8.20 21.15
C THR A 466 4.34 8.72 21.21
N SER A 467 3.37 7.98 20.67
CA SER A 467 1.96 8.42 20.62
C SER A 467 1.34 8.59 22.01
N LEU A 468 1.70 7.73 22.96
CA LEU A 468 1.18 7.79 24.34
C LEU A 468 1.93 8.82 25.18
N ALA A 469 3.25 8.96 25.00
CA ALA A 469 4.02 10.03 25.64
C ALA A 469 3.53 11.42 25.19
N THR A 470 3.32 11.63 23.89
CA THR A 470 2.77 12.90 23.39
C THR A 470 1.30 13.10 23.78
N PHE A 471 0.52 12.03 23.93
CA PHE A 471 -0.82 12.12 24.53
C PHE A 471 -0.75 12.71 25.94
N ALA A 472 0.09 12.14 26.82
CA ALA A 472 0.22 12.60 28.21
C ALA A 472 0.68 14.06 28.32
N LEU A 473 1.66 14.47 27.51
CA LEU A 473 2.16 15.84 27.52
C LEU A 473 1.17 16.85 26.93
N LEU A 474 0.41 16.49 25.90
CA LEU A 474 -0.65 17.35 25.36
C LEU A 474 -1.85 17.45 26.31
N TRP A 475 -2.15 16.38 27.04
CA TRP A 475 -3.19 16.35 28.06
C TRP A 475 -2.90 17.34 29.21
N ALA A 476 -1.61 17.56 29.53
CA ALA A 476 -1.18 18.48 30.58
C ALA A 476 -1.32 19.97 30.26
N GLN A 477 -1.77 20.34 29.05
CA GLN A 477 -2.08 21.73 28.66
C GLN A 477 -0.95 22.73 28.93
N ASP A 478 0.18 22.57 28.22
CA ASP A 478 1.39 23.40 28.36
C ASP A 478 2.12 23.33 29.71
N ARG A 479 1.55 22.65 30.71
CA ARG A 479 2.27 22.33 31.95
C ARG A 479 3.34 21.28 31.69
N ALA A 480 4.56 21.54 32.16
CA ALA A 480 5.61 20.53 32.18
C ALA A 480 5.29 19.44 33.21
N LEU A 481 5.56 18.18 32.85
CA LEU A 481 5.35 17.02 33.72
C LEU A 481 6.69 16.44 34.17
N THR A 482 6.78 15.94 35.40
CA THR A 482 7.91 15.10 35.82
C THR A 482 7.82 13.72 35.16
N LEU A 483 8.92 12.96 35.12
CA LEU A 483 8.89 11.59 34.59
C LEU A 483 7.81 10.73 35.30
N GLN A 484 7.64 10.92 36.61
CA GLN A 484 6.64 10.18 37.38
C GLN A 484 5.21 10.55 36.96
N GLN A 485 4.93 11.84 36.74
CA GLN A 485 3.61 12.29 36.28
C GLN A 485 3.29 11.80 34.86
N VAL A 486 4.28 11.76 33.96
CA VAL A 486 4.06 11.17 32.62
C VAL A 486 3.69 9.69 32.76
N ARG A 487 4.34 8.93 33.65
CA ARG A 487 4.01 7.52 33.90
C ARG A 487 2.61 7.32 34.45
N GLU A 488 2.16 8.20 35.35
CA GLU A 488 0.82 8.13 35.93
C GLU A 488 -0.28 8.29 34.88
N VAL A 489 -0.02 8.99 33.77
CA VAL A 489 -0.94 9.06 32.64
C VAL A 489 -0.76 7.89 31.67
N VAL A 490 0.49 7.55 31.34
CA VAL A 490 0.80 6.57 30.29
C VAL A 490 0.52 5.13 30.72
N ALA A 491 0.78 4.76 31.98
CA ALA A 491 0.63 3.37 32.43
C ALA A 491 -0.83 2.89 32.39
N PRO A 492 -1.83 3.62 32.94
CA PRO A 492 -3.24 3.22 32.79
C PRO A 492 -3.70 3.20 31.33
N LEU A 493 -3.18 4.11 30.50
CA LEU A 493 -3.42 4.14 29.06
C LEU A 493 -2.94 2.85 28.37
N ALA A 494 -1.73 2.42 28.71
CA ALA A 494 -1.10 1.22 28.18
C ALA A 494 -1.86 -0.04 28.64
N ASP A 495 -2.25 -0.12 29.91
CA ASP A 495 -3.04 -1.22 30.47
C ASP A 495 -4.42 -1.33 29.80
N TYR A 496 -5.09 -0.20 29.56
CA TYR A 496 -6.34 -0.15 28.81
C TYR A 496 -6.18 -0.68 27.37
N LEU A 497 -5.13 -0.24 26.66
CA LEU A 497 -4.88 -0.68 25.29
C LEU A 497 -4.52 -2.18 25.22
N GLU A 498 -3.77 -2.68 26.20
CA GLU A 498 -3.46 -4.11 26.35
C GLU A 498 -4.73 -4.93 26.60
N ALA A 499 -5.60 -4.50 27.52
CA ALA A 499 -6.89 -5.15 27.79
C ALA A 499 -7.81 -5.17 26.56
N ARG A 500 -7.66 -4.21 25.65
CA ARG A 500 -8.35 -4.13 24.36
C ARG A 500 -7.71 -4.97 23.25
N GLY A 501 -6.58 -5.63 23.52
CA GLY A 501 -5.83 -6.40 22.53
C GLY A 501 -5.14 -5.53 21.47
N ILE A 502 -4.92 -4.24 21.74
CA ILE A 502 -4.22 -3.34 20.83
C ILE A 502 -2.71 -3.47 21.05
N PRO A 503 -1.91 -3.74 19.99
CA PRO A 503 -0.46 -3.85 20.16
C PRO A 503 0.15 -2.52 20.61
N VAL A 504 0.88 -2.56 21.72
CA VAL A 504 1.53 -1.42 22.36
C VAL A 504 2.85 -1.89 23.00
N PRO A 505 3.94 -1.09 22.98
CA PRO A 505 5.23 -1.49 23.56
C PRO A 505 5.23 -1.39 25.10
N ILE A 506 4.50 -2.29 25.77
CA ILE A 506 4.31 -2.30 27.23
C ILE A 506 5.64 -2.28 27.99
N ALA A 507 6.64 -3.06 27.55
CA ALA A 507 7.94 -3.13 28.21
C ALA A 507 8.68 -1.78 28.23
N GLU A 508 8.59 -1.02 27.15
CA GLU A 508 9.16 0.34 27.05
C GLU A 508 8.40 1.30 27.99
N LEU A 509 7.07 1.23 28.01
CA LEU A 509 6.22 2.19 28.71
C LEU A 509 6.13 1.97 30.23
N ARG A 510 6.21 0.72 30.70
CA ARG A 510 6.11 0.42 32.14
C ARG A 510 7.39 0.75 32.91
N THR A 511 8.54 0.70 32.25
CA THR A 511 9.83 0.97 32.90
C THR A 511 10.13 2.47 32.92
N ARG A 512 10.70 2.96 34.03
CA ARG A 512 11.17 4.35 34.12
C ARG A 512 12.20 4.67 33.04
N HIS A 513 13.11 3.73 32.79
CA HIS A 513 14.17 3.89 31.80
C HIS A 513 13.61 3.95 30.37
N GLY A 514 12.72 3.01 29.99
CA GLY A 514 12.15 2.99 28.64
C GLY A 514 11.37 4.26 28.31
N LEU A 515 10.47 4.70 29.20
CA LEU A 515 9.73 5.94 28.98
C LEU A 515 10.65 7.17 28.95
N ARG A 516 11.69 7.20 29.79
CA ARG A 516 12.70 8.27 29.75
C ARG A 516 13.41 8.30 28.39
N MET A 517 13.81 7.15 27.85
CA MET A 517 14.39 7.08 26.51
C MET A 517 13.43 7.59 25.43
N THR A 518 12.13 7.26 25.51
CA THR A 518 11.13 7.81 24.58
C THR A 518 11.09 9.34 24.63
N LEU A 519 11.10 9.93 25.83
CA LEU A 519 11.08 11.38 26.05
C LEU A 519 12.38 12.04 25.58
N ASP A 520 13.54 11.42 25.84
CA ASP A 520 14.84 11.92 25.38
C ASP A 520 14.91 11.94 23.84
N ARG A 521 14.44 10.88 23.16
CA ARG A 521 14.34 10.85 21.69
C ARG A 521 13.40 11.93 21.15
N LEU A 522 12.30 12.20 21.84
CA LEU A 522 11.39 13.29 21.48
C LEU A 522 12.05 14.66 21.66
N ALA A 523 12.93 14.80 22.65
CA ALA A 523 13.70 16.01 22.89
C ALA A 523 14.82 16.22 21.86
N GLU A 524 15.53 15.15 21.49
CA GLU A 524 16.50 15.18 20.38
C GLU A 524 15.85 15.58 19.05
N ALA A 525 14.60 15.16 18.83
CA ALA A 525 13.80 15.59 17.67
C ALA A 525 13.23 17.01 17.79
N GLY A 526 13.42 17.68 18.93
CA GLY A 526 12.93 19.03 19.21
C GLY A 526 11.40 19.13 19.32
N VAL A 527 10.73 18.02 19.68
CA VAL A 527 9.28 17.97 19.93
C VAL A 527 8.97 18.24 21.39
N VAL A 528 9.85 17.77 22.28
CA VAL A 528 9.77 17.93 23.73
C VAL A 528 10.95 18.78 24.21
N THR A 529 10.72 19.68 25.15
CA THR A 529 11.77 20.39 25.86
C THR A 529 11.94 19.76 27.23
N ILE A 530 13.20 19.53 27.63
CA ILE A 530 13.56 19.06 28.95
C ILE A 530 14.10 20.27 29.72
N TYR A 531 13.54 20.52 30.90
CA TYR A 531 14.10 21.45 31.87
C TYR A 531 14.63 20.65 33.06
N ASP A 532 15.93 20.74 33.32
CA ASP A 532 16.66 19.98 34.34
C ASP A 532 17.35 20.86 35.39
N GLY A 533 17.10 22.18 35.36
CA GLY A 533 17.64 23.13 36.35
C GLY A 533 16.95 23.12 37.72
N GLY A 534 15.92 22.28 37.91
CA GLY A 534 15.17 22.13 39.16
C GLY A 534 15.61 20.94 40.01
N THR A 535 14.77 20.54 40.98
CA THR A 535 15.02 19.37 41.84
C THR A 535 14.87 18.03 41.11
N GLU A 536 14.09 18.00 40.03
CA GLU A 536 14.00 16.87 39.11
C GLU A 536 13.70 17.36 37.67
N PRO A 537 14.05 16.58 36.63
CA PRO A 537 13.75 16.95 35.25
C PRO A 537 12.25 16.95 34.95
N VAL A 538 11.79 17.99 34.25
CA VAL A 538 10.42 18.10 33.72
C VAL A 538 10.41 18.20 32.20
N PHE A 539 9.33 17.71 31.61
CA PHE A 539 9.15 17.55 30.17
C PHE A 539 7.91 18.32 29.73
N ALA A 540 8.03 19.13 28.70
CA ALA A 540 6.92 19.86 28.09
C ALA A 540 6.98 19.76 26.57
N ILE A 541 5.85 19.92 25.89
CA ILE A 541 5.87 20.09 24.43
C ILE A 541 6.62 21.38 24.11
N SER A 542 7.59 21.32 23.19
CA SER A 542 8.34 22.51 22.78
C SER A 542 7.41 23.54 22.14
N THR A 543 7.64 24.82 22.41
CA THR A 543 6.84 25.92 21.87
C THR A 543 6.71 25.83 20.35
N GLY A 544 5.46 25.86 19.85
CA GLY A 544 5.16 25.78 18.41
C GLY A 544 5.22 24.36 17.81
N ARG A 545 5.45 23.32 18.62
CA ARG A 545 5.52 21.90 18.20
C ARG A 545 4.28 21.09 18.56
N HIS A 546 3.22 21.71 19.07
CA HIS A 546 1.95 21.05 19.40
C HIS A 546 1.34 20.24 18.26
N HIS A 547 1.36 20.75 17.02
CA HIS A 547 0.86 19.97 15.87
C HIS A 547 1.73 18.75 15.55
N VAL A 548 3.04 18.81 15.82
CA VAL A 548 3.95 17.66 15.66
C VAL A 548 3.66 16.61 16.72
N ALA A 549 3.52 17.03 17.98
CA ALA A 549 3.10 16.14 19.07
C ALA A 549 1.71 15.54 18.81
N ALA A 550 0.77 16.34 18.32
CA ALA A 550 -0.58 15.94 17.99
C ALA A 550 -0.60 14.95 16.84
N PHE A 551 0.27 15.10 15.83
CA PHE A 551 0.44 14.11 14.76
C PHE A 551 0.75 12.72 15.34
N TYR A 552 1.70 12.63 16.28
CA TYR A 552 2.02 11.35 16.92
C TYR A 552 0.88 10.83 17.79
N ARG A 553 0.28 11.68 18.63
CA ARG A 553 -0.88 11.34 19.48
C ARG A 553 -2.03 10.76 18.65
N ASN A 554 -2.34 11.42 17.53
CA ASN A 554 -3.43 11.07 16.64
C ASN A 554 -3.25 9.67 16.00
N GLY A 555 -2.02 9.14 16.01
CA GLY A 555 -1.74 7.76 15.64
C GLY A 555 -2.43 6.71 16.53
N ALA A 556 -2.80 7.06 17.77
CA ALA A 556 -3.48 6.17 18.72
C ALA A 556 -4.90 6.62 19.11
N LEU A 557 -5.30 7.86 18.80
CA LEU A 557 -6.58 8.43 19.25
C LEU A 557 -7.83 7.61 18.85
N HIS A 558 -7.81 6.96 17.69
CA HIS A 558 -8.96 6.17 17.22
C HIS A 558 -9.29 4.98 18.13
N HIS A 559 -8.30 4.47 18.91
CA HIS A 559 -8.52 3.43 19.91
C HIS A 559 -9.16 3.96 21.21
N LEU A 560 -9.03 5.26 21.46
CA LEU A 560 -9.53 5.92 22.66
C LEU A 560 -10.88 6.63 22.42
N LEU A 561 -11.32 6.73 21.17
CA LEU A 561 -12.48 7.54 20.78
C LEU A 561 -13.79 7.04 21.40
N ASN A 562 -14.06 5.74 21.31
CA ASN A 562 -15.30 5.16 21.86
C ASN A 562 -15.35 5.33 23.39
N ARG A 563 -14.21 5.07 24.07
CA ARG A 563 -14.05 5.32 25.51
C ARG A 563 -14.30 6.79 25.88
N ALA A 564 -13.69 7.72 25.14
CA ALA A 564 -13.87 9.15 25.34
C ALA A 564 -15.33 9.61 25.16
N MET A 565 -16.02 9.09 24.13
CA MET A 565 -17.43 9.39 23.90
C MET A 565 -18.32 8.81 25.00
N LEU A 566 -18.02 7.60 25.47
CA LEU A 566 -18.73 6.98 26.58
C LEU A 566 -18.58 7.83 27.85
N GLU A 567 -17.37 8.31 28.17
CA GLU A 567 -17.15 9.17 29.34
C GLU A 567 -18.02 10.44 29.32
N ILE A 568 -18.16 11.09 28.15
CA ILE A 568 -19.05 12.26 27.99
C ILE A 568 -20.53 11.85 28.12
N ALA A 569 -20.93 10.73 27.53
CA ALA A 569 -22.30 10.23 27.64
C ALA A 569 -22.67 9.88 29.09
N LEU A 570 -21.78 9.23 29.83
CA LEU A 570 -21.96 8.92 31.25
C LEU A 570 -22.00 10.19 32.10
N LEU A 571 -21.22 11.22 31.75
CA LEU A 571 -21.31 12.51 32.41
C LEU A 571 -22.71 13.13 32.22
N ARG A 572 -23.24 13.13 30.99
CA ARG A 572 -24.61 13.60 30.70
C ARG A 572 -25.67 12.79 31.42
N VAL A 573 -25.49 11.47 31.57
CA VAL A 573 -26.37 10.62 32.38
C VAL A 573 -26.34 11.03 33.85
N GLY A 574 -25.16 11.35 34.38
CA GLY A 574 -25.02 11.88 35.74
C GLY A 574 -25.74 13.20 35.96
N ASP A 575 -26.06 13.94 34.90
CA ASP A 575 -26.84 15.20 34.91
C ASP A 575 -28.31 14.99 34.46
N ALA A 576 -28.79 13.74 34.30
CA ALA A 576 -30.15 13.46 33.89
C ALA A 576 -31.17 13.75 35.01
N ASP A 577 -32.36 14.22 34.62
CA ASP A 577 -33.45 14.38 35.57
C ASP A 577 -33.95 13.00 36.05
N PRO A 578 -34.50 12.87 37.28
CA PRO A 578 -34.92 11.59 37.84
C PRO A 578 -35.97 10.83 37.00
N ASP A 579 -36.74 11.54 36.19
CA ASP A 579 -37.80 10.98 35.35
C ASP A 579 -37.31 10.59 33.93
N GLU A 580 -36.06 10.90 33.56
CA GLU A 580 -35.50 10.52 32.26
C GLU A 580 -35.05 9.05 32.24
N ASP A 581 -35.30 8.36 31.12
CA ASP A 581 -34.65 7.07 30.86
C ASP A 581 -33.16 7.29 30.59
N ILE A 582 -32.33 6.96 31.58
CA ILE A 582 -30.87 7.17 31.51
C ILE A 582 -30.20 6.41 30.36
N VAL A 583 -30.76 5.26 29.96
CA VAL A 583 -30.23 4.47 28.84
C VAL A 583 -30.52 5.20 27.53
N GLU A 584 -31.71 5.75 27.39
CA GLU A 584 -32.05 6.58 26.23
C GLU A 584 -31.19 7.85 26.17
N VAL A 585 -30.99 8.52 27.31
CA VAL A 585 -30.11 9.70 27.43
C VAL A 585 -28.70 9.37 26.95
N ALA A 586 -28.12 8.25 27.41
CA ALA A 586 -26.79 7.81 27.00
C ALA A 586 -26.71 7.57 25.48
N TRP A 587 -27.67 6.82 24.90
CA TRP A 587 -27.64 6.52 23.46
C TRP A 587 -27.90 7.75 22.60
N ARG A 588 -28.75 8.68 23.05
CA ARG A 588 -29.00 9.96 22.38
C ARG A 588 -27.72 10.80 22.34
N GLU A 589 -27.01 10.88 23.46
CA GLU A 589 -25.77 11.63 23.56
C GLU A 589 -24.64 11.00 22.72
N LEU A 590 -24.49 9.68 22.75
CA LEU A 590 -23.54 8.96 21.89
C LEU A 590 -23.85 9.15 20.40
N ALA A 591 -25.14 9.16 20.02
CA ALA A 591 -25.55 9.42 18.65
C ALA A 591 -25.23 10.86 18.22
N ARG A 592 -25.44 11.84 19.11
CA ARG A 592 -25.09 13.25 18.90
C ARG A 592 -23.59 13.43 18.69
N LEU A 593 -22.77 12.86 19.58
CA LEU A 593 -21.31 12.92 19.50
C LEU A 593 -20.79 12.24 18.23
N ARG A 594 -21.35 11.07 17.89
CA ARG A 594 -21.01 10.37 16.65
C ARG A 594 -21.33 11.23 15.42
N ASP A 595 -22.47 11.91 15.42
CA ASP A 595 -22.87 12.77 14.30
C ASP A 595 -21.93 13.97 14.14
N LEU A 596 -21.53 14.58 15.25
CA LEU A 596 -20.59 15.71 15.29
C LEU A 596 -19.18 15.30 14.82
N LEU A 597 -18.74 14.08 15.13
CA LEU A 597 -17.37 13.60 14.88
C LEU A 597 -17.23 12.78 13.59
N LYS A 598 -18.33 12.47 12.88
CA LYS A 598 -18.32 11.58 11.68
C LYS A 598 -17.47 12.09 10.52
N PHE A 599 -17.17 13.38 10.48
CA PHE A 599 -16.29 13.98 9.47
C PHE A 599 -14.81 13.95 9.87
N GLU A 600 -14.54 13.72 11.15
CA GLU A 600 -13.18 13.70 11.71
C GLU A 600 -12.64 12.29 11.96
N PHE A 601 -13.54 11.33 12.21
CA PHE A 601 -13.22 9.95 12.56
C PHE A 601 -14.07 8.95 11.78
N PHE A 602 -13.52 7.76 11.60
CA PHE A 602 -14.25 6.62 11.03
C PHE A 602 -14.93 5.84 12.14
N PHE A 603 -16.24 5.66 12.00
CA PHE A 603 -17.04 4.85 12.91
C PHE A 603 -17.44 3.53 12.25
N SER A 604 -17.50 2.48 13.06
CA SER A 604 -18.10 1.19 12.70
C SER A 604 -19.60 1.35 12.40
N THR A 605 -20.24 0.30 11.88
CA THR A 605 -21.70 0.33 11.65
C THR A 605 -22.46 0.64 12.94
N ARG A 606 -23.71 1.11 12.88
CA ARG A 606 -24.50 1.42 14.10
C ARG A 606 -24.61 0.22 15.04
N ARG A 607 -24.73 -0.99 14.48
CA ARG A 607 -24.82 -2.24 15.24
C ARG A 607 -23.50 -2.58 15.94
N GLU A 608 -22.39 -2.53 15.22
CA GLU A 608 -21.06 -2.79 15.78
C GLU A 608 -20.68 -1.75 16.83
N PHE A 609 -20.94 -0.47 16.55
CA PHE A 609 -20.69 0.63 17.48
C PHE A 609 -21.41 0.44 18.81
N ARG A 610 -22.67 -0.05 18.80
CA ARG A 610 -23.40 -0.36 20.03
C ARG A 610 -22.69 -1.43 20.86
N ALA A 611 -22.20 -2.49 20.21
CA ALA A 611 -21.46 -3.56 20.87
C ALA A 611 -20.10 -3.07 21.39
N GLU A 612 -19.40 -2.23 20.63
CA GLU A 612 -18.13 -1.61 21.03
C GLU A 612 -18.31 -0.74 22.28
N ILE A 613 -19.35 0.10 22.33
CA ILE A 613 -19.68 0.93 23.51
C ILE A 613 -20.03 0.09 24.73
N ILE A 614 -20.79 -1.00 24.55
CA ILE A 614 -21.08 -1.93 25.65
C ILE A 614 -19.78 -2.53 26.20
N GLY A 615 -18.86 -2.93 25.32
CA GLY A 615 -17.54 -3.40 25.73
C GLY A 615 -16.70 -2.33 26.44
N GLU A 616 -16.82 -1.05 26.08
CA GLU A 616 -16.20 0.04 26.84
C GLU A 616 -16.80 0.18 28.23
N LEU A 617 -18.13 0.05 28.35
CA LEU A 617 -18.82 0.16 29.63
C LEU A 617 -18.43 -0.98 30.58
N ASP A 618 -18.18 -2.18 30.04
CA ASP A 618 -17.65 -3.33 30.79
C ASP A 618 -16.25 -3.05 31.39
N LEU A 619 -15.46 -2.20 30.73
CA LEU A 619 -14.15 -1.76 31.21
C LEU A 619 -14.23 -0.56 32.16
N VAL A 620 -15.26 0.29 32.05
CA VAL A 620 -15.48 1.42 32.98
C VAL A 620 -16.01 0.91 34.31
N ASP A 621 -17.06 0.09 34.28
CA ASP A 621 -17.77 -0.39 35.47
C ASP A 621 -18.20 -1.85 35.28
N PRO A 622 -17.39 -2.85 35.64
CA PRO A 622 -17.73 -4.26 35.41
C PRO A 622 -19.05 -4.73 36.03
N GLN A 623 -19.58 -4.01 37.03
CA GLN A 623 -20.81 -4.36 37.74
C GLN A 623 -22.05 -3.62 37.24
N TRP A 624 -21.93 -2.79 36.20
CA TRP A 624 -23.00 -1.92 35.70
C TRP A 624 -24.28 -2.68 35.33
N ARG A 625 -24.17 -3.95 34.91
CA ARG A 625 -25.34 -4.81 34.58
C ARG A 625 -26.12 -5.30 35.79
N THR A 626 -25.51 -5.27 36.98
CA THR A 626 -26.08 -5.84 38.22
C THR A 626 -26.51 -4.77 39.22
N ARG A 627 -26.05 -3.53 39.05
CA ARG A 627 -26.45 -2.41 39.90
C ARG A 627 -27.74 -1.77 39.37
N ALA A 628 -28.44 -1.07 40.26
CA ALA A 628 -29.56 -0.22 39.87
C ALA A 628 -29.04 0.93 38.99
N ALA A 629 -29.87 1.35 38.05
CA ALA A 629 -29.57 2.42 37.11
C ALA A 629 -29.79 3.80 37.77
N ASP A 630 -28.87 4.23 38.64
CA ASP A 630 -28.93 5.52 39.36
C ASP A 630 -27.87 6.52 38.79
N PRO A 631 -28.25 7.76 38.41
CA PRO A 631 -27.30 8.81 38.02
C PRO A 631 -26.15 9.06 39.00
N ALA A 632 -26.38 8.93 40.31
CA ALA A 632 -25.34 9.11 41.34
C ALA A 632 -24.26 8.02 41.25
N ASP A 633 -24.65 6.78 41.00
CA ASP A 633 -23.75 5.64 40.81
C ASP A 633 -22.90 5.82 39.55
N VAL A 634 -23.47 6.39 38.48
CA VAL A 634 -22.74 6.69 37.23
C VAL A 634 -21.63 7.72 37.45
N ARG A 635 -21.89 8.79 38.21
CA ARG A 635 -20.83 9.75 38.60
C ARG A 635 -19.77 9.10 39.48
N GLY A 636 -20.18 8.20 40.38
CA GLY A 636 -19.29 7.40 41.21
C GLY A 636 -18.32 6.57 40.37
N ALA A 637 -18.84 5.86 39.35
CA ALA A 637 -18.06 5.05 38.42
C ALA A 637 -17.01 5.90 37.66
N LEU A 638 -17.38 7.08 37.15
CA LEU A 638 -16.44 7.97 36.48
C LEU A 638 -15.32 8.48 37.41
N ARG A 639 -15.63 8.77 38.68
CA ARG A 639 -14.64 9.22 39.67
C ARG A 639 -13.66 8.11 40.08
N GLN A 640 -14.13 6.86 40.09
CA GLN A 640 -13.32 5.69 40.45
C GLN A 640 -12.60 5.09 39.24
N ALA A 641 -12.94 5.51 38.02
CA ALA A 641 -12.31 5.00 36.81
C ALA A 641 -10.79 5.25 36.87
N PRO A 642 -9.96 4.21 36.66
CA PRO A 642 -8.50 4.32 36.73
C PRO A 642 -7.93 5.19 35.60
N LEU A 643 -8.75 5.49 34.59
CA LEU A 643 -8.38 6.24 33.42
C LEU A 643 -9.60 7.00 32.86
N LEU A 644 -9.40 8.30 32.65
CA LEU A 644 -10.29 9.18 31.88
C LEU A 644 -9.51 9.76 30.70
N VAL A 645 -10.04 9.59 29.49
CA VAL A 645 -9.37 10.01 28.25
C VAL A 645 -10.09 11.13 27.51
N ALA A 646 -11.36 11.40 27.81
CA ALA A 646 -12.19 12.34 27.06
C ALA A 646 -11.54 13.73 26.88
N PRO A 647 -10.95 14.38 27.91
CA PRO A 647 -10.28 15.66 27.72
C PRO A 647 -9.07 15.58 26.78
N GLY A 648 -8.29 14.50 26.82
CA GLY A 648 -7.09 14.34 25.98
C GLY A 648 -7.42 13.96 24.53
N VAL A 649 -8.57 13.32 24.32
CA VAL A 649 -9.04 12.85 23.01
C VAL A 649 -9.88 13.91 22.30
N LEU A 650 -10.89 14.48 22.95
CA LEU A 650 -11.96 15.23 22.30
C LEU A 650 -11.76 16.75 22.33
N ARG A 651 -11.10 17.29 23.37
CA ARG A 651 -11.01 18.73 23.59
C ARG A 651 -10.49 19.50 22.38
N SER A 652 -9.38 19.07 21.79
CA SER A 652 -8.81 19.77 20.62
C SER A 652 -9.76 19.82 19.41
N PHE A 653 -10.70 18.88 19.30
CA PHE A 653 -11.68 18.88 18.21
C PHE A 653 -12.87 19.78 18.54
N PHE A 654 -13.38 19.72 19.77
CA PHE A 654 -14.49 20.56 20.19
C PHE A 654 -14.08 22.03 20.32
N ASP A 655 -12.89 22.33 20.83
CA ASP A 655 -12.37 23.71 20.88
C ASP A 655 -12.23 24.28 19.46
N ALA A 656 -11.71 23.50 18.50
CA ALA A 656 -11.61 23.94 17.11
C ALA A 656 -12.99 24.15 16.46
N GLN A 657 -13.95 23.25 16.70
CA GLN A 657 -15.32 23.39 16.22
C GLN A 657 -16.02 24.60 16.84
N LEU A 658 -15.80 24.86 18.13
CA LEU A 658 -16.35 26.00 18.85
C LEU A 658 -15.85 27.31 18.26
N VAL A 659 -14.53 27.44 18.06
CA VAL A 659 -13.93 28.64 17.45
C VAL A 659 -14.54 28.89 16.07
N VAL A 660 -14.59 27.88 15.21
CA VAL A 660 -15.17 28.04 13.87
C VAL A 660 -16.65 28.39 13.93
N ALA A 661 -17.43 27.75 14.81
CA ALA A 661 -18.85 28.04 14.98
C ALA A 661 -19.08 29.48 15.46
N ASP A 662 -18.31 29.95 16.44
CA ASP A 662 -18.36 31.33 16.94
C ASP A 662 -18.08 32.34 15.80
N ARG A 663 -17.04 32.09 15.00
CA ARG A 663 -16.71 32.96 13.85
C ARG A 663 -17.76 32.93 12.74
N LEU A 664 -18.36 31.78 12.47
CA LEU A 664 -19.48 31.68 11.52
C LEU A 664 -20.71 32.46 12.02
N VAL A 665 -21.01 32.40 13.32
CA VAL A 665 -22.11 33.18 13.91
C VAL A 665 -21.80 34.68 13.83
N ALA A 666 -20.56 35.09 14.08
CA ALA A 666 -20.14 36.48 13.99
C ALA A 666 -20.18 37.03 12.54
N LEU A 667 -19.96 36.17 11.54
CA LEU A 667 -20.08 36.53 10.12
C LEU A 667 -21.55 36.78 9.70
N GLY A 668 -22.52 36.18 10.38
CA GLY A 668 -23.95 36.35 10.11
C GLY A 668 -24.33 35.87 8.71
N GLU A 669 -24.99 36.73 7.93
CA GLU A 669 -25.42 36.44 6.55
C GLU A 669 -24.39 36.88 5.49
N GLU A 670 -23.26 37.45 5.91
CA GLU A 670 -22.23 37.89 4.96
C GLU A 670 -21.61 36.68 4.24
N PRO A 671 -21.47 36.73 2.91
CA PRO A 671 -20.84 35.64 2.18
C PRO A 671 -19.36 35.55 2.54
N MET A 672 -18.89 34.35 2.91
CA MET A 672 -17.47 34.09 3.07
C MET A 672 -16.77 34.23 1.71
N THR A 673 -16.05 35.32 1.52
CA THR A 673 -15.36 35.67 0.26
C THR A 673 -13.97 35.06 0.17
N ASP A 674 -13.27 34.90 1.30
CA ASP A 674 -11.94 34.30 1.39
C ASP A 674 -11.87 33.30 2.57
N GLU A 675 -11.80 32.01 2.25
CA GLU A 675 -11.65 30.93 3.24
C GLU A 675 -10.35 31.06 4.05
N LYS A 676 -9.27 31.56 3.43
CA LYS A 676 -7.97 31.66 4.09
C LYS A 676 -7.99 32.76 5.13
N GLU A 677 -8.55 33.92 4.80
CA GLU A 677 -8.71 35.04 5.73
C GLU A 677 -9.59 34.63 6.91
N PHE A 678 -10.70 33.93 6.65
CA PHE A 678 -11.59 33.40 7.68
C PHE A 678 -10.86 32.43 8.64
N LEU A 679 -10.02 31.54 8.10
CA LEU A 679 -9.22 30.62 8.93
C LEU A 679 -8.13 31.36 9.73
N GLU A 680 -7.53 32.40 9.17
CA GLU A 680 -6.56 33.25 9.89
C GLU A 680 -7.22 33.97 11.08
N ASP A 681 -8.45 34.48 10.89
CA ASP A 681 -9.28 35.06 11.97
C ASP A 681 -9.63 34.03 13.06
N CYS A 682 -10.09 32.83 12.65
CA CYS A 682 -10.33 31.72 13.57
C CYS A 682 -9.08 31.39 14.42
N LEU A 683 -7.91 31.32 13.80
CA LEU A 683 -6.65 31.05 14.52
C LEU A 683 -6.30 32.17 15.50
N GLY A 684 -6.58 33.42 15.14
CA GLY A 684 -6.43 34.58 16.03
C GLY A 684 -7.32 34.48 17.27
N VAL A 685 -8.62 34.26 17.07
CA VAL A 685 -9.61 34.13 18.16
C VAL A 685 -9.33 32.89 19.01
N GLY A 686 -9.03 31.75 18.39
CA GLY A 686 -8.67 30.53 19.11
C GLY A 686 -7.43 30.71 19.99
N ARG A 687 -6.45 31.51 19.55
CA ARG A 687 -5.29 31.85 20.37
C ARG A 687 -5.66 32.76 21.54
N GLN A 688 -6.56 33.73 21.33
CA GLN A 688 -7.07 34.57 22.42
C GLN A 688 -7.79 33.72 23.47
N MET A 689 -8.71 32.84 23.06
CA MET A 689 -9.46 31.94 23.96
C MET A 689 -8.54 31.00 24.75
N LEU A 690 -7.40 30.59 24.18
CA LEU A 690 -6.42 29.75 24.89
C LEU A 690 -5.64 30.54 25.96
N LEU A 691 -5.45 31.85 25.78
CA LEU A 691 -4.71 32.71 26.70
C LEU A 691 -5.56 33.27 27.84
N GLN A 692 -6.88 33.26 27.68
CA GLN A 692 -7.89 33.65 28.68
C GLN A 692 -8.23 32.47 29.57
#